data_AF-A0A6I7QR37-F1
#
_entry.id   AF-A0A6I7QR37-F1
#
_cell.length_a   1.000
_cell.length_b   1.000
_cell.length_c   1.000
_cell.angle_alpha   90.00
_cell.angle_beta   90.00
_cell.angle_gamma   90.00
#
_symmetry.space_group_name_H-M   'P 1'
#
loop_
_entity.id
_entity.type
_entity.pdbx_description
1 polymer ?
#
loop_
_entity_poly.entity_id
_entity_poly.type
_entity_poly.pdbx_seq_one_letter_code
_entity_poly.pdbx_strand_id
1 'polypeptide(L)'
;MTRHDSFVKVDLHCHSDRSDGYYTPEVVAELLARRGVSFAALTDHQTAAGSALFREEAARRGVVSITGAELFARLESREVHLLAYGFDPADEIMQRLFSRTVSAAETIAAVHEAHGVVVLAHPLHTVPDRSELEPVLEQLVERGLDGLEVFYKPYSEEERQYLLGLADRHNLLTTGGSDFHGTGNSDGGEPGEAIPEERWKEFRRSLGNSRNTAPPAGETATIHPPQARIDWRWLLPRIVLPSLLVIGFFVTLLFAVLIPTVEELLLQRKREMTAELTNSAWSILSDYDREVREGNLSLEEAQAAAVERIRRLRYGPDELDYFWITDMHPRMVMHPYRPDLEGSDLTGFTDPDGVRPFVEFVQAVRDRSSGYVRYVWQWQDDPERLEAKDSYVRGFEPWGWIIGTGLYEDDVKREIAAITSRMIDASFIVTILAGALLVLITQQSLKLERRRSEAERDLQLSHERYRLLVESSVAGTLLLVDGHCSYANRPMLEMLGYTVAELALLDLSDIITPDAADHDEEERRKAAEKLRRIAAGEEIREPFEVQLKPRDAPPETVLISSTAVFFSGRGGVILSVQDISHHRAMRTALGESRAKYEALARNISSGVFRMVLEDEMPLIEMNPAAERIFGLQDGWSGPLSFQDLMATEESSRQFLQRLRTDGAVRDMIVQVRSGSGKLRTVRLSAVLAESDGESSPVCDAIMEDISERRRTEAQRETLISQLQTSLLFLTEQVRNSMNEAVSCSLDTPVTKAVRLMGRHGAEAVVVTGSGGEPIGIVTDHDIRRRVVAAELDARIPVSRIMSAPVITISETSPVFEAFLLERNHDVDHLVVTDSAGVLTGIIRSNRTVRLDEYSPVVLLKLIANAASVDDLADCHEKLPVLVGSLVDSGASSENICHVTTAVSDAIAQRVIVLATEELGPPPAPFAFVALGSEAREEQTLVTDQDNAIIYQPRGGGSGCDAPGDNAHAGGGTGAADGSGDASEVCAAYFLRLGELVCRGLEQVGYPLCEGEAMARDARWNRTLEDWKRSFTGWIVEPDGTALAHCNVFFDLRCIHGDRSLVRELWQHVDRQLEQNPAFFSHMALNTLHYKPPIGLFGQIVTTSSGEGANTFDIKGAMLPIVNFARLYALRNHLSETNTFDRLEQLHALGVLKEESFRGTLQAYDYLMRLRYRHQVGLIREGKEPNNLVDPRALTQIESGTVKNTLSRIHAIQKKVSYDFRGTA
;
A
#
# COMPACT_ATOMS: atom_id res chain seq x y z
N MET A 1 53.68 -6.70 -49.07
CA MET A 1 52.39 -6.54 -48.37
C MET A 1 52.31 -5.09 -47.98
N THR A 2 51.31 -4.41 -48.53
CA THR A 2 51.07 -2.95 -48.49
C THR A 2 50.89 -2.45 -47.05
N ARG A 3 51.46 -1.28 -46.73
CA ARG A 3 51.16 -0.54 -45.49
C ARG A 3 49.63 -0.45 -45.39
N HIS A 4 49.05 -0.87 -44.27
CA HIS A 4 47.67 -0.56 -43.97
C HIS A 4 47.60 0.95 -43.76
N ASP A 5 46.95 1.67 -44.69
CA ASP A 5 46.61 3.07 -44.49
C ASP A 5 45.58 3.14 -43.35
N SER A 6 46.00 3.65 -42.19
CA SER A 6 45.12 3.90 -41.06
C SER A 6 44.35 5.20 -41.26
N PHE A 7 43.08 5.22 -40.87
CA PHE A 7 42.17 6.36 -41.04
C PHE A 7 41.60 6.79 -39.68
N VAL A 8 41.42 8.10 -39.50
CA VAL A 8 40.77 8.71 -38.34
C VAL A 8 39.44 9.30 -38.79
N LYS A 9 38.38 9.05 -38.01
CA LYS A 9 37.05 9.59 -38.32
C LYS A 9 36.88 10.97 -37.66
N VAL A 10 36.74 11.99 -38.48
CA VAL A 10 36.61 13.39 -38.05
C VAL A 10 35.39 14.05 -38.68
N ASP A 11 34.93 15.16 -38.11
CA ASP A 11 33.99 16.04 -38.79
C ASP A 11 34.33 17.51 -38.51
N LEU A 12 35.19 18.07 -39.36
CA LEU A 12 35.68 19.43 -39.17
C LEU A 12 34.79 20.48 -39.87
N HIS A 13 33.67 20.07 -40.44
CA HIS A 13 32.73 20.97 -41.10
C HIS A 13 31.29 20.52 -40.84
N CYS A 14 30.64 21.13 -39.85
CA CYS A 14 29.24 20.87 -39.52
C CYS A 14 28.57 22.09 -38.90
N HIS A 15 27.24 22.14 -38.99
CA HIS A 15 26.42 23.31 -38.65
C HIS A 15 25.33 23.01 -37.64
N SER A 16 24.93 24.02 -36.88
CA SER A 16 23.89 23.97 -35.87
C SER A 16 22.85 25.08 -36.07
N ASP A 17 21.82 25.10 -35.21
CA ASP A 17 20.78 26.13 -35.17
C ASP A 17 21.28 27.54 -34.79
N ARG A 18 22.59 27.70 -34.60
CA ARG A 18 23.23 29.01 -34.40
C ARG A 18 23.54 29.72 -35.71
N SER A 19 23.61 29.00 -36.83
CA SER A 19 23.50 29.55 -38.18
C SER A 19 22.24 29.02 -38.87
N ASP A 20 22.35 27.87 -39.50
CA ASP A 20 21.41 27.32 -40.49
C ASP A 20 21.29 25.79 -40.42
N GLY A 21 21.94 25.16 -39.44
CA GLY A 21 21.64 23.80 -39.05
C GLY A 21 20.26 23.68 -38.40
N TYR A 22 19.63 22.52 -38.54
CA TYR A 22 18.33 22.18 -37.95
C TYR A 22 18.42 21.79 -36.47
N TYR A 23 19.61 21.47 -36.00
CA TYR A 23 19.83 20.89 -34.68
C TYR A 23 20.66 21.82 -33.79
N THR A 24 20.32 21.89 -32.51
CA THR A 24 21.12 22.61 -31.51
C THR A 24 22.54 22.03 -31.45
N PRO A 25 23.56 22.83 -31.08
CA PRO A 25 24.94 22.36 -30.92
C PRO A 25 25.07 21.04 -30.14
N GLU A 26 24.30 20.88 -29.08
CA GLU A 26 24.27 19.70 -28.22
C GLU A 26 23.79 18.44 -28.96
N VAL A 27 22.79 18.60 -29.84
CA VAL A 27 22.24 17.48 -30.63
C VAL A 27 23.21 17.09 -31.75
N VAL A 28 23.89 18.06 -32.36
CA VAL A 28 24.96 17.79 -33.34
C VAL A 28 26.09 17.00 -32.69
N ALA A 29 26.56 17.42 -31.50
CA ALA A 29 27.57 16.69 -30.73
C ALA A 29 27.13 15.25 -30.40
N GLU A 30 25.87 15.05 -30.04
CA GLU A 30 25.30 13.71 -29.82
C GLU A 30 25.34 12.84 -31.08
N LEU A 31 24.93 13.38 -32.23
CA LEU A 31 24.92 12.64 -33.49
C LEU A 31 26.32 12.24 -33.93
N LEU A 32 27.30 13.14 -33.80
CA LEU A 32 28.71 12.87 -34.08
C LEU A 32 29.27 11.76 -33.18
N ALA A 33 28.97 11.82 -31.88
CA ALA A 33 29.41 10.82 -30.92
C ALA A 33 28.84 9.42 -31.24
N ARG A 34 27.55 9.34 -31.62
CA ARG A 34 26.91 8.08 -32.05
C ARG A 34 27.55 7.48 -33.30
N ARG A 35 28.20 8.31 -34.13
CA ARG A 35 28.88 7.87 -35.36
C ARG A 35 30.34 7.51 -35.16
N GLY A 36 30.85 7.58 -33.93
CA GLY A 36 32.25 7.28 -33.62
C GLY A 36 33.20 8.30 -34.20
N VAL A 37 32.77 9.56 -34.35
CA VAL A 37 33.67 10.66 -34.68
C VAL A 37 34.57 10.94 -33.47
N SER A 38 35.87 11.04 -33.70
CA SER A 38 36.87 11.27 -32.64
C SER A 38 37.17 12.76 -32.46
N PHE A 39 37.22 13.52 -33.56
CA PHE A 39 37.50 14.95 -33.57
C PHE A 39 36.47 15.70 -34.40
N ALA A 40 35.93 16.79 -33.89
CA ALA A 40 34.94 17.57 -34.60
C ALA A 40 35.11 19.08 -34.40
N ALA A 41 34.69 19.87 -35.38
CA ALA A 41 34.59 21.31 -35.29
C ALA A 41 33.18 21.75 -35.69
N LEU A 42 32.51 22.48 -34.80
CA LEU A 42 31.26 23.16 -35.14
C LEU A 42 31.64 24.46 -35.86
N THR A 43 31.29 24.55 -37.14
CA THR A 43 31.73 25.63 -38.04
C THR A 43 30.54 26.44 -38.52
N ASP A 44 29.67 26.86 -37.61
CA ASP A 44 28.51 27.69 -37.95
C ASP A 44 28.92 28.92 -38.78
N HIS A 45 28.05 29.31 -39.71
CA HIS A 45 28.30 30.46 -40.56
C HIS A 45 28.42 31.77 -39.78
N GLN A 46 29.55 32.45 -39.94
CA GLN A 46 29.84 33.77 -39.37
C GLN A 46 29.64 33.84 -37.85
N THR A 47 29.81 32.74 -37.13
CA THR A 47 29.69 32.74 -35.67
C THR A 47 30.42 31.57 -35.04
N ALA A 48 30.97 31.79 -33.84
CA ALA A 48 31.46 30.72 -32.97
C ALA A 48 30.60 30.58 -31.70
N ALA A 49 29.42 31.22 -31.64
CA ALA A 49 28.60 31.28 -30.43
C ALA A 49 28.15 29.89 -29.93
N GLY A 50 27.94 28.93 -30.85
CA GLY A 50 27.60 27.55 -30.53
C GLY A 50 28.76 26.72 -29.96
N SER A 51 30.02 27.17 -30.15
CA SER A 51 31.22 26.39 -29.83
C SER A 51 31.33 26.00 -28.36
N ALA A 52 30.86 26.85 -27.43
CA ALA A 52 30.95 26.55 -25.99
C ALA A 52 30.01 25.40 -25.58
N LEU A 53 28.74 25.47 -26.02
CA LEU A 53 27.74 24.43 -25.77
C LEU A 53 28.10 23.12 -26.47
N PHE A 54 28.56 23.22 -27.73
CA PHE A 54 29.07 22.08 -28.49
C PHE A 54 30.22 21.40 -27.77
N ARG A 55 31.24 22.16 -27.33
CA ARG A 55 32.42 21.63 -26.65
C ARG A 55 32.06 20.91 -25.35
N GLU A 56 31.15 21.47 -24.54
CA GLU A 56 30.72 20.85 -23.29
C GLU A 56 30.05 19.50 -23.55
N GLU A 57 29.12 19.45 -24.51
CA GLU A 57 28.37 18.23 -24.80
C GLU A 57 29.21 17.19 -25.56
N ALA A 58 30.09 17.63 -26.46
CA ALA A 58 31.05 16.77 -27.15
C ALA A 58 32.02 16.12 -26.16
N ALA A 59 32.53 16.88 -25.19
CA ALA A 59 33.42 16.37 -24.16
C ALA A 59 32.73 15.30 -23.28
N ARG A 60 31.47 15.50 -22.90
CA ARG A 60 30.68 14.49 -22.15
C ARG A 60 30.49 13.17 -22.91
N ARG A 61 30.72 13.18 -24.22
CA ARG A 61 30.48 12.03 -25.12
C ARG A 61 31.74 11.51 -25.78
N GLY A 62 32.92 11.98 -25.34
CA GLY A 62 34.21 11.50 -25.83
C GLY A 62 34.54 11.95 -27.25
N VAL A 63 34.03 13.10 -27.69
CA VAL A 63 34.41 13.73 -28.97
C VAL A 63 35.25 14.97 -28.66
N VAL A 64 36.44 15.06 -29.24
CA VAL A 64 37.33 16.20 -29.05
C VAL A 64 36.89 17.35 -29.96
N SER A 65 36.51 18.48 -29.36
CA SER A 65 36.04 19.64 -30.10
C SER A 65 37.18 20.62 -30.40
N ILE A 66 37.33 20.98 -31.67
CA ILE A 66 38.16 22.09 -32.15
C ILE A 66 37.24 23.29 -32.36
N THR A 67 37.65 24.47 -31.91
CA THR A 67 36.93 25.72 -32.23
C THR A 67 36.99 25.93 -33.73
N GLY A 68 35.84 26.15 -34.36
CA GLY A 68 35.76 26.52 -35.77
C GLY A 68 34.66 27.52 -36.06
N ALA A 69 34.68 28.07 -37.28
CA ALA A 69 33.62 28.88 -37.88
C ALA A 69 33.78 28.87 -39.40
N GLU A 70 32.67 28.93 -40.15
CA GLU A 70 32.71 29.12 -41.60
C GLU A 70 32.46 30.59 -41.97
N LEU A 71 33.41 31.18 -42.70
CA LEU A 71 33.43 32.59 -43.03
C LEU A 71 33.18 32.80 -44.52
N PHE A 72 32.15 33.57 -44.84
CA PHE A 72 31.94 34.12 -46.18
C PHE A 72 32.95 35.23 -46.46
N ALA A 73 33.70 35.10 -47.55
CA ALA A 73 34.63 36.11 -48.00
C ALA A 73 34.50 36.37 -49.51
N ARG A 74 34.82 37.59 -49.94
CA ARG A 74 34.83 37.94 -51.38
C ARG A 74 36.23 37.90 -51.95
N LEU A 75 36.42 37.08 -52.98
CA LEU A 75 37.60 37.11 -53.85
C LEU A 75 37.19 37.78 -55.17
N GLU A 76 37.55 39.05 -55.32
CA GLU A 76 37.10 39.91 -56.41
C GLU A 76 35.56 39.97 -56.52
N SER A 77 34.97 39.40 -57.58
CA SER A 77 33.53 39.33 -57.80
C SER A 77 32.90 38.02 -57.30
N ARG A 78 33.71 37.04 -56.89
CA ARG A 78 33.30 35.70 -56.48
C ARG A 78 33.23 35.59 -54.96
N GLU A 79 32.28 34.80 -54.48
CA GLU A 79 32.15 34.44 -53.06
C GLU A 79 32.88 33.12 -52.82
N VAL A 80 33.64 33.05 -51.73
CA VAL A 80 34.33 31.84 -51.29
C VAL A 80 34.05 31.63 -49.80
N HIS A 81 34.02 30.37 -49.38
CA HIS A 81 33.76 29.99 -48.00
C HIS A 81 35.07 29.49 -47.37
N LEU A 82 35.45 30.09 -46.25
CA LEU A 82 36.72 29.82 -45.59
C LEU A 82 36.45 29.31 -44.17
N LEU A 83 36.93 28.10 -43.87
CA LEU A 83 36.87 27.50 -42.55
C LEU A 83 38.03 28.02 -41.72
N ALA A 84 37.73 28.66 -40.60
CA ALA A 84 38.70 29.09 -39.61
C ALA A 84 38.74 28.08 -38.46
N TYR A 85 39.92 27.68 -38.02
CA TYR A 85 40.11 26.71 -36.93
C TYR A 85 41.10 27.20 -35.86
N GLY A 86 40.92 26.77 -34.62
CA GLY A 86 41.94 26.88 -33.57
C GLY A 86 42.08 28.25 -32.88
N PHE A 87 41.27 29.23 -33.26
CA PHE A 87 41.24 30.56 -32.64
C PHE A 87 40.50 30.56 -31.29
N ASP A 88 40.65 31.63 -30.50
CA ASP A 88 39.82 31.86 -29.30
C ASP A 88 38.46 32.45 -29.72
N PRO A 89 37.31 31.79 -29.42
CA PRO A 89 35.99 32.33 -29.74
C PRO A 89 35.74 33.74 -29.18
N ALA A 90 36.41 34.11 -28.08
CA ALA A 90 36.26 35.44 -27.45
C ALA A 90 37.18 36.51 -28.06
N ASP A 91 38.04 36.16 -29.02
CA ASP A 91 38.98 37.09 -29.64
C ASP A 91 38.23 38.24 -30.33
N GLU A 92 38.62 39.48 -30.03
CA GLU A 92 37.94 40.67 -30.54
C GLU A 92 38.03 40.79 -32.08
N ILE A 93 39.12 40.31 -32.68
CA ILE A 93 39.32 40.36 -34.14
C ILE A 93 38.32 39.42 -34.80
N MET A 94 38.19 38.20 -34.27
CA MET A 94 37.21 37.22 -34.76
C MET A 94 35.77 37.70 -34.56
N GLN A 95 35.44 38.29 -33.40
CA GLN A 95 34.12 38.87 -33.14
C GLN A 95 33.76 40.00 -34.12
N ARG A 96 34.74 40.84 -34.48
CA ARG A 96 34.53 41.87 -35.52
C ARG A 96 34.36 41.25 -36.90
N LEU A 97 35.11 40.18 -37.21
CA LEU A 97 35.04 39.49 -38.50
C LEU A 97 33.66 38.86 -38.72
N PHE A 98 33.09 38.21 -37.70
CA PHE A 98 31.74 37.64 -37.72
C PHE A 98 30.63 38.65 -38.03
N SER A 99 30.84 39.93 -37.68
CA SER A 99 29.83 40.98 -37.88
C SER A 99 29.75 41.55 -39.31
N ARG A 100 30.68 41.19 -40.20
CA ARG A 100 30.76 41.76 -41.56
C ARG A 100 31.42 40.83 -42.57
N THR A 101 30.92 40.82 -43.79
CA THR A 101 31.61 40.19 -44.91
C THR A 101 32.76 41.09 -45.39
N VAL A 102 33.97 40.55 -45.47
CA VAL A 102 35.17 41.26 -45.93
C VAL A 102 35.85 40.51 -47.09
N SER A 103 36.93 41.07 -47.62
CA SER A 103 37.69 40.41 -48.68
C SER A 103 38.37 39.13 -48.16
N ALA A 104 38.66 38.18 -49.05
CA ALA A 104 39.38 36.95 -48.69
C ALA A 104 40.76 37.25 -48.05
N ALA A 105 41.47 38.28 -48.52
CA ALA A 105 42.75 38.69 -47.94
C ALA A 105 42.61 39.21 -46.51
N GLU A 106 41.58 40.02 -46.24
CA GLU A 106 41.30 40.52 -44.88
C GLU A 106 40.83 39.41 -43.95
N THR A 107 40.07 38.44 -44.47
CA THR A 107 39.58 37.28 -43.69
C THR A 107 40.76 36.40 -43.27
N ILE A 108 41.65 36.04 -44.20
CA ILE A 108 42.81 35.19 -43.92
C ILE A 108 43.73 35.86 -42.89
N ALA A 109 44.07 37.14 -43.11
CA ALA A 109 44.92 37.89 -42.20
C ALA A 109 44.33 37.99 -40.78
N ALA A 110 43.02 38.23 -40.66
CA ALA A 110 42.34 38.32 -39.37
C ALA A 110 42.34 36.99 -38.60
N VAL A 111 42.14 35.87 -39.29
CA VAL A 111 42.19 34.55 -38.66
C VAL A 111 43.61 34.21 -38.21
N HIS A 112 44.63 34.53 -39.01
CA HIS A 112 46.04 34.36 -38.63
C HIS A 112 46.45 35.24 -37.44
N GLU A 113 45.97 36.49 -37.39
CA GLU A 113 46.19 37.39 -36.25
C GLU A 113 45.53 36.84 -34.98
N ALA A 114 44.36 36.19 -35.12
CA ALA A 114 43.70 35.43 -34.06
C ALA A 114 44.29 34.01 -33.88
N HIS A 115 45.48 33.75 -34.40
CA HIS A 115 46.24 32.51 -34.21
C HIS A 115 45.57 31.24 -34.76
N GLY A 116 44.58 31.40 -35.65
CA GLY A 116 43.88 30.31 -36.30
C GLY A 116 44.50 29.85 -37.63
N VAL A 117 43.97 28.75 -38.15
CA VAL A 117 44.31 28.16 -39.46
C VAL A 117 43.13 28.35 -40.40
N VAL A 118 43.38 28.71 -41.67
CA VAL A 118 42.36 28.98 -42.68
C VAL A 118 42.37 27.96 -43.79
N VAL A 119 41.22 27.36 -44.06
CA VAL A 119 41.03 26.30 -45.05
C VAL A 119 39.92 26.69 -46.03
N LEU A 120 40.13 26.47 -47.32
CA LEU A 120 39.07 26.65 -48.32
C LEU A 120 38.03 25.52 -48.20
N ALA A 121 36.78 25.87 -47.87
CA ALA A 121 35.67 24.95 -47.72
C ALA A 121 35.16 24.48 -49.10
N HIS A 122 34.79 23.19 -49.21
CA HIS A 122 34.15 22.57 -50.38
C HIS A 122 34.48 23.26 -51.73
N PRO A 123 35.75 23.21 -52.18
CA PRO A 123 36.26 23.99 -53.32
C PRO A 123 35.55 23.76 -54.67
N LEU A 124 35.11 22.53 -54.96
CA LEU A 124 34.39 22.19 -56.19
C LEU A 124 32.89 22.52 -56.13
N HIS A 125 32.37 22.85 -54.94
CA HIS A 125 31.00 23.37 -54.81
C HIS A 125 30.98 24.87 -55.09
N THR A 126 31.96 25.62 -54.57
CA THR A 126 32.13 27.06 -54.84
C THR A 126 32.68 27.35 -56.23
N VAL A 127 33.56 26.50 -56.77
CA VAL A 127 34.09 26.58 -58.15
C VAL A 127 33.98 25.22 -58.87
N PRO A 128 32.83 24.92 -59.50
CA PRO A 128 32.57 23.61 -60.12
C PRO A 128 33.46 23.28 -61.31
N ASP A 129 33.94 24.29 -62.04
CA ASP A 129 34.85 24.09 -63.16
C ASP A 129 36.29 23.90 -62.66
N ARG A 130 36.81 22.68 -62.83
CA ARG A 130 38.18 22.32 -62.42
C ARG A 130 39.24 23.20 -63.08
N SER A 131 38.99 23.71 -64.29
CA SER A 131 39.92 24.58 -65.00
C SER A 131 40.00 26.00 -64.43
N GLU A 132 38.98 26.42 -63.67
CA GLU A 132 38.95 27.70 -62.96
C GLU A 132 39.36 27.60 -61.49
N LEU A 133 39.31 26.39 -60.90
CA LEU A 133 39.64 26.19 -59.49
C LEU A 133 41.12 26.45 -59.18
N GLU A 134 42.05 25.96 -60.02
CA GLU A 134 43.49 26.14 -59.78
C GLU A 134 43.91 27.63 -59.77
N PRO A 135 43.47 28.48 -60.73
CA PRO A 135 43.70 29.93 -60.66
C PRO A 135 43.09 30.63 -59.44
N VAL A 136 41.91 30.19 -58.97
CA VAL A 136 41.27 30.74 -57.77
C VAL A 136 42.04 30.31 -56.51
N LEU A 137 42.50 29.07 -56.46
CA LEU A 137 43.30 28.55 -55.37
C LEU A 137 44.65 29.27 -55.28
N GLU A 138 45.35 29.46 -56.41
CA GLU A 138 46.62 30.22 -56.46
C GLU A 138 46.46 31.62 -55.88
N GLN A 139 45.37 32.32 -56.20
CA GLN A 139 45.08 33.63 -55.64
C GLN A 139 44.88 33.60 -54.11
N LEU A 140 44.25 32.55 -53.57
CA LEU A 140 44.07 32.40 -52.13
C LEU A 140 45.37 32.00 -51.43
N VAL A 141 46.18 31.14 -52.06
CA VAL A 141 47.52 30.75 -51.58
C VAL A 141 48.45 31.97 -51.51
N GLU A 142 48.47 32.83 -52.52
CA GLU A 142 49.22 34.10 -52.51
C GLU A 142 48.81 35.02 -51.36
N ARG A 143 47.58 34.87 -50.85
CA ARG A 143 47.01 35.64 -49.74
C ARG A 143 47.14 34.93 -48.39
N GLY A 144 47.79 33.77 -48.34
CA GLY A 144 48.10 33.04 -47.10
C GLY A 144 47.14 31.91 -46.74
N LEU A 145 46.40 31.33 -47.69
CA LEU A 145 45.58 30.14 -47.40
C LEU A 145 46.45 28.98 -46.87
N ASP A 146 46.03 28.33 -45.78
CA ASP A 146 46.81 27.25 -45.14
C ASP A 146 46.41 25.85 -45.61
N GLY A 147 45.15 25.67 -46.03
CA GLY A 147 44.63 24.35 -46.37
C GLY A 147 43.45 24.32 -47.32
N LEU A 148 43.09 23.09 -47.70
CA LEU A 148 41.99 22.76 -48.59
C LEU A 148 41.10 21.66 -47.98
N GLU A 149 39.79 21.83 -48.04
CA GLU A 149 38.86 20.76 -47.68
C GLU A 149 38.79 19.74 -48.82
N VAL A 150 39.34 18.54 -48.56
CA VAL A 150 39.50 17.50 -49.56
C VAL A 150 38.55 16.34 -49.31
N PHE A 151 38.41 15.93 -48.05
CA PHE A 151 37.58 14.79 -47.66
C PHE A 151 36.16 15.27 -47.36
N TYR A 152 35.44 15.60 -48.42
CA TYR A 152 34.04 16.03 -48.40
C TYR A 152 33.15 14.94 -48.99
N LYS A 153 32.02 14.64 -48.35
CA LYS A 153 31.18 13.47 -48.66
C LYS A 153 30.67 13.43 -50.10
N PRO A 154 30.19 14.53 -50.71
CA PRO A 154 29.72 14.54 -52.09
C PRO A 154 30.82 14.34 -53.13
N TYR A 155 32.09 14.49 -52.78
CA TYR A 155 33.19 14.32 -53.74
C TYR A 155 33.46 12.86 -54.03
N SER A 156 33.53 12.54 -55.31
CA SER A 156 34.00 11.25 -55.82
C SER A 156 35.48 11.04 -55.51
N GLU A 157 35.93 9.78 -55.54
CA GLU A 157 37.35 9.45 -55.32
C GLU A 157 38.26 10.16 -56.35
N GLU A 158 37.82 10.31 -57.59
CA GLU A 158 38.57 11.05 -58.62
C GLU A 158 38.73 12.54 -58.27
N GLU A 159 37.72 13.15 -57.66
CA GLU A 159 37.75 14.54 -57.20
C GLU A 159 38.65 14.71 -55.98
N ARG A 160 38.58 13.77 -55.03
CA ARG A 160 39.47 13.74 -53.86
C ARG A 160 40.93 13.60 -54.29
N GLN A 161 41.24 12.70 -55.21
CA GLN A 161 42.60 12.54 -55.75
C GLN A 161 43.08 13.79 -56.50
N TYR A 162 42.21 14.44 -57.26
CA TYR A 162 42.53 15.72 -57.92
C TYR A 162 42.86 16.83 -56.90
N LEU A 163 42.05 16.98 -55.85
CA LEU A 163 42.25 17.98 -54.79
C LEU A 163 43.47 17.66 -53.91
N LEU A 164 43.75 16.38 -53.62
CA LEU A 164 45.00 15.95 -52.97
C LEU A 164 46.23 16.36 -53.81
N GLY A 165 46.18 16.14 -55.12
CA GLY A 165 47.25 16.54 -56.03
C GLY A 165 47.42 18.06 -56.13
N LEU A 166 46.36 18.85 -55.94
CA LEU A 166 46.46 20.31 -55.80
C LEU A 166 47.07 20.70 -54.44
N ALA A 167 46.58 20.12 -53.35
CA ALA A 167 47.08 20.40 -52.00
C ALA A 167 48.58 20.11 -51.88
N ASP A 168 49.04 18.97 -52.40
CA ASP A 168 50.47 18.60 -52.38
C ASP A 168 51.34 19.53 -53.24
N ARG A 169 50.83 19.99 -54.39
CA ARG A 169 51.57 20.93 -55.27
C ARG A 169 51.75 22.31 -54.64
N HIS A 170 50.77 22.77 -53.88
CA HIS A 170 50.80 24.07 -53.20
C HIS A 170 51.19 23.99 -51.72
N ASN A 171 51.57 22.80 -51.23
CA ASN A 171 51.93 22.53 -49.84
C ASN A 171 50.86 22.99 -48.83
N LEU A 172 49.61 22.63 -49.11
CA LEU A 172 48.43 22.96 -48.32
C LEU A 172 48.04 21.80 -47.39
N LEU A 173 47.56 22.14 -46.20
CA LEU A 173 46.94 21.19 -45.27
C LEU A 173 45.65 20.63 -45.87
N THR A 174 45.26 19.43 -45.44
CA THR A 174 44.01 18.80 -45.91
C THR A 174 43.08 18.53 -44.73
N THR A 175 41.81 18.92 -44.89
CA THR A 175 40.75 18.67 -43.90
C THR A 175 39.61 17.86 -44.49
N GLY A 176 38.66 17.49 -43.64
CA GLY A 176 37.46 16.77 -44.03
C GLY A 176 36.31 17.03 -43.07
N GLY A 177 35.12 17.06 -43.66
CA GLY A 177 33.89 17.37 -42.96
C GLY A 177 32.69 16.95 -43.80
N SER A 178 31.55 16.87 -43.15
CA SER A 178 30.32 16.38 -43.77
C SER A 178 29.43 17.48 -44.34
N ASP A 179 29.67 18.73 -43.94
CA ASP A 179 28.80 19.89 -44.17
C ASP A 179 27.37 19.63 -43.63
N PHE A 180 27.30 18.97 -42.47
CA PHE A 180 26.03 18.50 -41.94
C PHE A 180 25.18 19.63 -41.36
N HIS A 181 23.98 19.79 -41.92
CA HIS A 181 22.97 20.74 -41.45
C HIS A 181 21.79 20.06 -40.73
N GLY A 182 21.63 18.74 -40.81
CA GLY A 182 20.48 18.02 -40.24
C GLY A 182 19.59 17.32 -41.28
N THR A 183 18.75 16.39 -40.83
CA THR A 183 17.95 15.51 -41.70
C THR A 183 16.66 16.15 -42.23
N GLY A 184 16.53 17.48 -42.15
CA GLY A 184 15.34 18.24 -42.50
C GLY A 184 15.17 18.54 -43.99
N ASN A 185 16.23 18.39 -44.80
CA ASN A 185 16.20 18.46 -46.26
C ASN A 185 16.73 17.16 -46.86
N SER A 186 16.15 16.74 -47.98
CA SER A 186 16.30 15.43 -48.62
C SER A 186 17.70 15.05 -49.15
N ASP A 187 18.73 15.87 -48.90
CA ASP A 187 20.12 15.63 -49.31
C ASP A 187 21.12 15.56 -48.13
N GLY A 188 20.66 15.66 -46.88
CA GLY A 188 21.53 15.67 -45.70
C GLY A 188 22.16 14.32 -45.38
N GLY A 189 23.38 14.08 -45.88
CA GLY A 189 24.19 12.91 -45.55
C GLY A 189 24.49 12.81 -44.05
N GLU A 190 24.82 11.61 -43.59
CA GLU A 190 25.18 11.37 -42.19
C GLU A 190 26.52 12.06 -41.82
N PRO A 191 26.69 12.60 -40.60
CA PRO A 191 27.91 13.32 -40.21
C PRO A 191 29.11 12.39 -39.95
N GLY A 192 30.31 12.93 -40.18
CA GLY A 192 31.62 12.27 -40.03
C GLY A 192 32.22 11.72 -41.33
N GLU A 193 33.49 12.05 -41.58
CA GLU A 193 34.31 11.61 -42.71
C GLU A 193 35.62 10.95 -42.26
N ALA A 194 36.17 10.05 -43.08
CA ALA A 194 37.42 9.34 -42.79
C ALA A 194 38.60 10.02 -43.49
N ILE A 195 39.63 10.42 -42.72
CA ILE A 195 40.84 11.05 -43.22
C ILE A 195 42.06 10.15 -42.93
N PRO A 196 43.03 10.01 -43.84
CA PRO A 196 44.29 9.31 -43.57
C PRO A 196 45.00 9.86 -42.33
N GLU A 197 45.45 8.98 -41.44
CA GLU A 197 46.01 9.35 -40.13
C GLU A 197 47.20 10.32 -40.23
N GLU A 198 48.06 10.16 -41.24
CA GLU A 198 49.21 11.06 -41.46
C GLU A 198 48.77 12.50 -41.80
N ARG A 199 47.72 12.66 -42.61
CA ARG A 199 47.17 13.98 -42.96
C ARG A 199 46.48 14.63 -41.77
N TRP A 200 45.75 13.83 -40.99
CA TRP A 200 45.18 14.29 -39.72
C TRP A 200 46.27 14.78 -38.75
N LYS A 201 47.38 14.02 -38.59
CA LYS A 201 48.50 14.42 -37.73
C LYS A 201 49.18 15.70 -38.20
N GLU A 202 49.29 15.90 -39.51
CA GLU A 202 49.85 17.12 -40.11
C GLU A 202 48.98 18.36 -39.78
N PHE A 203 47.67 18.27 -40.00
CA PHE A 203 46.71 19.32 -39.61
C PHE A 203 46.68 19.55 -38.08
N ARG A 204 46.69 18.48 -37.28
CA ARG A 204 46.70 18.57 -35.81
C ARG A 204 47.90 19.37 -35.29
N ARG A 205 49.09 19.18 -35.88
CA ARG A 205 50.31 19.89 -35.47
C ARG A 205 50.25 21.39 -35.77
N SER A 206 49.58 21.82 -36.83
CA SER A 206 49.48 23.24 -37.16
C SER A 206 48.62 24.03 -36.17
N LEU A 207 47.65 23.40 -35.52
CA LEU A 207 46.84 24.00 -34.45
C LEU A 207 47.63 24.33 -33.17
N GLY A 208 48.76 23.65 -32.92
CA GLY A 208 49.55 23.76 -31.68
C GLY A 208 50.66 24.83 -31.68
N ASN A 209 51.07 25.35 -32.85
CA ASN A 209 52.16 26.32 -32.95
C ASN A 209 51.75 27.78 -32.63
N SER A 210 50.46 28.06 -32.45
CA SER A 210 49.94 29.43 -32.33
C SER A 210 49.57 29.90 -30.92
N ARG A 211 50.01 29.22 -29.84
CA ARG A 211 49.74 29.65 -28.45
C ARG A 211 51.00 29.73 -27.61
N ASN A 212 51.60 30.92 -27.56
CA ASN A 212 52.68 31.23 -26.64
C ASN A 212 52.39 32.53 -25.88
N THR A 213 51.36 32.54 -25.04
CA THR A 213 51.26 33.43 -23.86
C THR A 213 50.26 32.84 -22.86
N ALA A 214 50.69 32.63 -21.61
CA ALA A 214 49.80 32.37 -20.49
C ALA A 214 49.05 33.67 -20.11
N PRO A 215 47.77 33.62 -19.69
CA PRO A 215 47.10 34.79 -19.16
C PRO A 215 47.74 35.21 -17.83
N PRO A 216 47.78 36.51 -17.50
CA PRO A 216 48.35 36.97 -16.25
C PRO A 216 47.51 36.52 -15.06
N ALA A 217 48.19 36.12 -13.99
CA ALA A 217 47.59 35.91 -12.68
C ALA A 217 47.01 37.24 -12.16
N GLY A 218 45.69 37.36 -12.13
CA GLY A 218 45.03 38.55 -11.63
C GLY A 218 43.52 38.40 -11.59
N GLU A 219 42.97 38.56 -10.38
CA GLU A 219 41.55 38.60 -10.02
C GLU A 219 40.79 37.28 -10.11
N THR A 220 40.78 36.57 -8.97
CA THR A 220 39.63 35.77 -8.55
C THR A 220 38.38 36.65 -8.59
N ALA A 221 37.70 36.68 -9.72
CA ALA A 221 36.31 37.07 -9.77
C ALA A 221 35.58 36.09 -8.84
N THR A 222 35.20 36.57 -7.66
CA THR A 222 34.20 35.92 -6.83
C THR A 222 32.94 35.82 -7.68
N ILE A 223 32.78 34.70 -8.38
CA ILE A 223 31.51 34.30 -8.96
C ILE A 223 30.63 33.99 -7.76
N HIS A 224 29.88 34.98 -7.30
CA HIS A 224 28.74 34.71 -6.46
C HIS A 224 27.82 33.80 -7.29
N PRO A 225 27.49 32.59 -6.82
CA PRO A 225 26.52 31.77 -7.52
C PRO A 225 25.24 32.60 -7.66
N PRO A 226 24.55 32.57 -8.81
CA PRO A 226 23.30 33.32 -8.95
C PRO A 226 22.39 32.87 -7.83
N GLN A 227 22.07 33.78 -6.91
CA GLN A 227 21.03 33.53 -5.92
C GLN A 227 19.79 33.25 -6.74
N ALA A 228 19.25 32.03 -6.65
CA ALA A 228 18.01 31.65 -7.28
C ALA A 228 16.90 32.62 -6.81
N ARG A 229 16.66 33.67 -7.59
CA ARG A 229 15.52 34.55 -7.40
C ARG A 229 14.31 33.76 -7.87
N ILE A 230 13.39 33.50 -6.96
CA ILE A 230 12.07 32.95 -7.31
C ILE A 230 11.45 33.91 -8.31
N ASP A 231 11.32 33.48 -9.55
CA ASP A 231 10.84 34.32 -10.64
C ASP A 231 9.32 34.38 -10.62
N TRP A 232 8.79 35.28 -9.77
CA TRP A 232 7.35 35.41 -9.46
C TRP A 232 6.47 35.61 -10.70
N ARG A 233 7.05 36.09 -11.81
CA ARG A 233 6.37 36.33 -13.09
C ARG A 233 5.79 35.07 -13.72
N TRP A 234 6.38 33.90 -13.47
CA TRP A 234 5.94 32.63 -14.06
C TRP A 234 5.13 31.74 -13.12
N LEU A 235 5.26 31.97 -11.81
CA LEU A 235 4.60 31.17 -10.77
C LEU A 235 3.12 31.57 -10.59
N LEU A 236 2.83 32.87 -10.68
CA LEU A 236 1.48 33.43 -10.64
C LEU A 236 0.55 32.87 -11.74
N PRO A 237 0.89 32.92 -13.04
CA PRO A 237 0.00 32.44 -14.10
C PRO A 237 -0.12 30.90 -14.17
N ARG A 238 0.89 30.14 -13.72
CA ARG A 238 0.85 28.66 -13.79
C ARG A 238 0.04 28.01 -12.66
N ILE A 239 0.00 28.62 -11.48
CA ILE A 239 -0.57 27.98 -10.28
C ILE A 239 -1.80 28.73 -9.78
N VAL A 240 -1.74 30.06 -9.72
CA VAL A 240 -2.81 30.88 -9.11
C VAL A 240 -3.95 31.12 -10.09
N LEU A 241 -3.66 31.36 -11.37
CA LEU A 241 -4.69 31.68 -12.36
C LEU A 241 -5.66 30.52 -12.66
N PRO A 242 -5.22 29.27 -12.92
CA PRO A 242 -6.14 28.15 -13.16
C PRO A 242 -7.02 27.86 -11.95
N SER A 243 -6.44 28.01 -10.76
CA SER A 243 -7.11 27.85 -9.47
C SER A 243 -8.23 28.87 -9.25
N LEU A 244 -7.98 30.14 -9.56
CA LEU A 244 -9.00 31.19 -9.49
C LEU A 244 -10.11 30.98 -10.53
N LEU A 245 -9.77 30.47 -11.71
CA LEU A 245 -10.75 30.12 -12.73
C LEU A 245 -11.68 29.01 -12.25
N VAL A 246 -11.16 27.96 -11.59
CA VAL A 246 -11.99 26.87 -11.03
C VAL A 246 -12.96 27.40 -9.98
N ILE A 247 -12.51 28.29 -9.09
CA ILE A 247 -13.39 28.94 -8.10
C ILE A 247 -14.46 29.78 -8.81
N GLY A 248 -14.09 30.55 -9.83
CA GLY A 248 -15.02 31.34 -10.64
C GLY A 248 -16.07 30.47 -11.35
N PHE A 249 -15.67 29.33 -11.91
CA PHE A 249 -16.58 28.37 -12.53
C PHE A 249 -17.52 27.74 -11.51
N PHE A 250 -17.03 27.36 -10.32
CA PHE A 250 -17.86 26.83 -9.26
C PHE A 250 -18.94 27.82 -8.82
N VAL A 251 -18.56 29.09 -8.57
CA VAL A 251 -19.49 30.16 -8.21
C VAL A 251 -20.52 30.37 -9.32
N THR A 252 -20.08 30.41 -10.58
CA THR A 252 -20.99 30.59 -11.73
C THR A 252 -21.97 29.42 -11.86
N LEU A 253 -21.49 28.18 -11.75
CA LEU A 253 -22.34 26.99 -11.81
C LEU A 253 -23.38 26.98 -10.68
N LEU A 254 -22.97 27.37 -9.47
CA LEU A 254 -23.86 27.41 -8.32
C LEU A 254 -24.99 28.42 -8.51
N PHE A 255 -24.65 29.69 -8.81
CA PHE A 255 -25.64 30.78 -8.86
C PHE A 255 -26.41 30.84 -10.17
N ALA A 256 -25.80 30.50 -11.30
CA ALA A 256 -26.45 30.61 -12.61
C ALA A 256 -27.18 29.33 -13.04
N VAL A 257 -26.86 28.17 -12.46
CA VAL A 257 -27.43 26.88 -12.88
C VAL A 257 -28.10 26.15 -11.71
N LEU A 258 -27.36 25.86 -10.64
CA LEU A 258 -27.86 24.96 -9.60
C LEU A 258 -29.03 25.56 -8.81
N ILE A 259 -28.89 26.79 -8.31
CA ILE A 259 -29.95 27.45 -7.53
C ILE A 259 -31.24 27.59 -8.35
N PRO A 260 -31.24 28.18 -9.57
CA PRO A 260 -32.45 28.26 -10.39
C PRO A 260 -33.10 26.90 -10.67
N THR A 261 -32.29 25.86 -10.93
CA THR A 261 -32.81 24.51 -11.20
C THR A 261 -33.52 23.92 -9.98
N VAL A 262 -32.97 24.11 -8.78
CA VAL A 262 -33.58 23.62 -7.54
C VAL A 262 -34.88 24.36 -7.25
N GLU A 263 -34.93 25.67 -7.48
CA GLU A 263 -36.15 26.48 -7.31
C GLU A 263 -37.28 25.99 -8.23
N GLU A 264 -36.98 25.79 -9.52
CA GLU A 264 -37.96 25.28 -10.49
C GLU A 264 -38.45 23.88 -10.13
N LEU A 265 -37.54 22.97 -9.76
CA LEU A 265 -37.88 21.59 -9.40
C LEU A 265 -38.77 21.52 -8.14
N LEU A 266 -38.46 22.32 -7.11
CA LEU A 266 -39.24 22.36 -5.88
C LEU A 266 -40.66 22.90 -6.13
N LEU A 267 -40.78 23.97 -6.91
CA LEU A 267 -42.07 24.55 -7.26
C LEU A 267 -42.93 23.57 -8.06
N GLN A 268 -42.32 22.86 -9.02
CA GLN A 268 -43.01 21.84 -9.80
C GLN A 268 -43.48 20.68 -8.93
N ARG A 269 -42.61 20.14 -8.06
CA ARG A 269 -42.96 19.04 -7.15
C ARG A 269 -44.10 19.42 -6.19
N LYS A 270 -44.08 20.65 -5.66
CA LYS A 270 -45.14 21.14 -4.77
C LYS A 270 -46.47 21.28 -5.51
N ARG A 271 -46.45 21.74 -6.77
CA ARG A 271 -47.64 21.74 -7.63
C ARG A 271 -48.16 20.32 -7.88
N GLU A 272 -47.31 19.38 -8.29
CA GLU A 272 -47.71 17.98 -8.50
C GLU A 272 -48.35 17.37 -7.24
N MET A 273 -47.79 17.65 -6.06
CA MET A 273 -48.34 17.22 -4.78
C MET A 273 -49.76 17.78 -4.53
N THR A 274 -50.04 19.06 -4.80
CA THR A 274 -51.42 19.59 -4.64
C THR A 274 -52.39 18.98 -5.63
N ALA A 275 -51.95 18.64 -6.84
CA ALA A 275 -52.79 17.92 -7.79
C ALA A 275 -53.16 16.52 -7.28
N GLU A 276 -52.18 15.77 -6.76
CA GLU A 276 -52.44 14.42 -6.20
C GLU A 276 -53.29 14.44 -4.92
N LEU A 277 -53.10 15.46 -4.07
CA LEU A 277 -53.94 15.66 -2.89
C LEU A 277 -55.39 15.97 -3.28
N THR A 278 -55.62 16.84 -4.28
CA THR A 278 -56.95 17.09 -4.83
C THR A 278 -57.53 15.83 -5.48
N ASN A 279 -56.73 15.01 -6.16
CA ASN A 279 -57.18 13.73 -6.73
C ASN A 279 -57.62 12.74 -5.63
N SER A 280 -56.94 12.73 -4.50
CA SER A 280 -57.30 11.90 -3.34
C SER A 280 -58.64 12.35 -2.75
N ALA A 281 -58.84 13.66 -2.58
CA ALA A 281 -60.12 14.19 -2.11
C ALA A 281 -61.25 14.02 -3.14
N TRP A 282 -60.95 14.12 -4.43
CA TRP A 282 -61.87 13.80 -5.53
C TRP A 282 -62.30 12.33 -5.50
N SER A 283 -61.39 11.41 -5.17
CA SER A 283 -61.70 9.98 -5.06
C SER A 283 -62.71 9.68 -3.95
N ILE A 284 -62.70 10.47 -2.86
CA ILE A 284 -63.72 10.38 -1.81
C ILE A 284 -65.11 10.72 -2.38
N LEU A 285 -65.23 11.77 -3.21
CA LEU A 285 -66.49 12.09 -3.90
C LEU A 285 -66.92 10.93 -4.81
N SER A 286 -65.97 10.35 -5.55
CA SER A 286 -66.22 9.21 -6.44
C SER A 286 -66.70 7.95 -5.70
N ASP A 287 -66.18 7.69 -4.50
CA ASP A 287 -66.61 6.56 -3.68
C ASP A 287 -68.04 6.74 -3.18
N TYR A 288 -68.40 7.93 -2.70
CA TYR A 288 -69.76 8.22 -2.27
C TYR A 288 -70.77 8.24 -3.42
N ASP A 289 -70.37 8.71 -4.62
CA ASP A 289 -71.23 8.63 -5.80
C ASP A 289 -71.47 7.17 -6.25
N ARG A 290 -70.49 6.28 -6.05
CA ARG A 290 -70.68 4.83 -6.27
C ARG A 290 -71.75 4.26 -5.34
N GLU A 291 -71.73 4.59 -4.06
CA GLU A 291 -72.77 4.18 -3.08
C GLU A 291 -74.17 4.68 -3.47
N VAL A 292 -74.28 5.89 -4.06
CA VAL A 292 -75.53 6.42 -4.60
C VAL A 292 -76.02 5.61 -5.81
N ARG A 293 -75.13 5.27 -6.74
CA ARG A 293 -75.48 4.45 -7.92
C ARG A 293 -75.87 3.02 -7.57
N GLU A 294 -75.28 2.48 -6.51
CA GLU A 294 -75.61 1.14 -5.97
C GLU A 294 -76.91 1.14 -5.14
N GLY A 295 -77.42 2.33 -4.77
CA GLY A 295 -78.66 2.50 -4.03
C GLY A 295 -78.52 2.35 -2.51
N ASN A 296 -77.28 2.34 -1.98
CA ASN A 296 -76.99 2.22 -0.56
C ASN A 296 -77.19 3.54 0.20
N LEU A 297 -77.05 4.69 -0.48
CA LEU A 297 -77.24 6.03 0.07
C LEU A 297 -78.08 6.89 -0.89
N SER A 298 -78.88 7.81 -0.36
CA SER A 298 -79.46 8.89 -1.18
C SER A 298 -78.38 9.92 -1.58
N LEU A 299 -78.63 10.66 -2.67
CA LEU A 299 -77.70 11.70 -3.14
C LEU A 299 -77.42 12.75 -2.05
N GLU A 300 -78.45 13.17 -1.30
CA GLU A 300 -78.31 14.15 -0.22
C GLU A 300 -77.49 13.60 0.96
N GLU A 301 -77.71 12.34 1.36
CA GLU A 301 -76.94 11.70 2.42
C GLU A 301 -75.47 11.51 2.02
N ALA A 302 -75.21 11.08 0.78
CA ALA A 302 -73.86 10.91 0.25
C ALA A 302 -73.10 12.24 0.12
N GLN A 303 -73.77 13.29 -0.37
CA GLN A 303 -73.20 14.63 -0.46
C GLN A 303 -72.86 15.19 0.93
N ALA A 304 -73.75 15.06 1.91
CA ALA A 304 -73.50 15.51 3.28
C ALA A 304 -72.35 14.74 3.94
N ALA A 305 -72.29 13.42 3.77
CA ALA A 305 -71.21 12.58 4.32
C ALA A 305 -69.85 12.87 3.66
N ALA A 306 -69.83 13.11 2.35
CA ALA A 306 -68.62 13.48 1.61
C ALA A 306 -68.08 14.85 2.04
N VAL A 307 -68.97 15.85 2.16
CA VAL A 307 -68.65 17.18 2.67
C VAL A 307 -68.02 17.11 4.05
N GLU A 308 -68.62 16.38 4.99
CA GLU A 308 -68.12 16.29 6.36
C GLU A 308 -66.77 15.55 6.43
N ARG A 309 -66.58 14.51 5.61
CA ARG A 309 -65.30 13.79 5.52
C ARG A 309 -64.20 14.69 4.96
N ILE A 310 -64.46 15.41 3.87
CA ILE A 310 -63.49 16.28 3.23
C ILE A 310 -63.19 17.52 4.10
N ARG A 311 -64.20 18.07 4.79
CA ARG A 311 -64.03 19.21 5.72
C ARG A 311 -63.01 18.93 6.83
N ARG A 312 -62.86 17.68 7.27
CA ARG A 312 -61.91 17.26 8.31
C ARG A 312 -60.50 17.00 7.78
N LEU A 313 -60.32 16.91 6.47
CA LEU A 313 -58.99 16.68 5.90
C LEU A 313 -58.14 17.93 6.10
N ARG A 314 -57.01 17.74 6.77
CA ARG A 314 -55.95 18.72 6.94
C ARG A 314 -54.63 18.10 6.49
N TYR A 315 -53.74 18.94 6.00
CA TYR A 315 -52.40 18.53 5.60
C TYR A 315 -51.43 19.72 5.75
N GLY A 316 -50.18 19.51 5.35
CA GLY A 316 -49.12 20.51 5.51
C GLY A 316 -48.45 20.43 6.89
N PRO A 317 -47.32 21.14 7.08
CA PRO A 317 -46.49 21.03 8.28
C PRO A 317 -47.19 21.43 9.58
N ASP A 318 -48.13 22.39 9.51
CA ASP A 318 -48.89 22.87 10.68
C ASP A 318 -50.29 22.24 10.79
N GLU A 319 -50.65 21.29 9.91
CA GLU A 319 -52.00 20.72 9.77
C GLU A 319 -53.11 21.78 9.56
N LEU A 320 -52.77 22.91 8.95
CA LEU A 320 -53.70 24.01 8.68
C LEU A 320 -54.18 24.08 7.22
N ASP A 321 -53.51 23.40 6.28
CA ASP A 321 -53.94 23.40 4.88
C ASP A 321 -55.19 22.56 4.69
N TYR A 322 -56.03 22.94 3.72
CA TYR A 322 -57.42 22.51 3.69
C TYR A 322 -58.00 22.43 2.29
N PHE A 323 -59.01 21.58 2.13
CA PHE A 323 -59.83 21.48 0.92
C PHE A 323 -61.10 22.30 1.04
N TRP A 324 -61.58 22.81 -0.09
CA TRP A 324 -62.86 23.49 -0.21
C TRP A 324 -63.64 22.95 -1.42
N ILE A 325 -64.96 23.14 -1.42
CA ILE A 325 -65.85 22.70 -2.50
C ILE A 325 -66.76 23.85 -2.92
N THR A 326 -66.83 24.12 -4.22
CA THR A 326 -67.87 24.97 -4.85
C THR A 326 -68.64 24.19 -5.91
N ASP A 327 -69.69 24.76 -6.48
CA ASP A 327 -70.36 24.20 -7.65
C ASP A 327 -69.96 24.91 -8.97
N MET A 328 -70.55 24.48 -10.09
CA MET A 328 -70.36 25.09 -11.41
C MET A 328 -71.08 26.45 -11.60
N HIS A 329 -71.91 26.88 -10.65
CA HIS A 329 -72.60 28.19 -10.59
C HIS A 329 -72.05 29.04 -9.43
N PRO A 330 -70.71 29.17 -9.39
CA PRO A 330 -69.83 29.39 -8.24
C PRO A 330 -70.50 29.66 -6.88
N ARG A 331 -71.30 28.71 -6.39
CA ARG A 331 -71.83 28.72 -5.01
C ARG A 331 -70.93 27.91 -4.11
N MET A 332 -70.65 28.41 -2.91
CA MET A 332 -69.84 27.67 -1.94
C MET A 332 -70.63 26.49 -1.38
N VAL A 333 -70.08 25.28 -1.49
CA VAL A 333 -70.66 24.06 -0.91
C VAL A 333 -70.06 23.80 0.47
N MET A 334 -68.74 23.96 0.60
CA MET A 334 -68.03 23.75 1.87
C MET A 334 -66.74 24.57 1.91
N HIS A 335 -66.52 25.30 3.02
CA HIS A 335 -65.21 25.88 3.32
C HIS A 335 -64.90 25.76 4.83
N PRO A 336 -63.75 25.18 5.22
CA PRO A 336 -63.48 24.86 6.62
C PRO A 336 -63.26 26.10 7.51
N TYR A 337 -62.66 27.16 6.98
CA TYR A 337 -62.41 28.41 7.74
C TYR A 337 -63.40 29.54 7.44
N ARG A 338 -64.34 29.34 6.51
CA ARG A 338 -65.29 30.37 6.04
C ARG A 338 -66.69 29.79 5.90
N PRO A 339 -67.27 29.27 7.00
CA PRO A 339 -68.63 28.74 6.98
C PRO A 339 -69.67 29.82 6.65
N ASP A 340 -69.34 31.11 6.83
CA ASP A 340 -70.16 32.26 6.43
C ASP A 340 -70.41 32.33 4.91
N LEU A 341 -69.53 31.74 4.10
CA LEU A 341 -69.68 31.71 2.64
C LEU A 341 -70.57 30.57 2.16
N GLU A 342 -70.80 29.53 2.96
CA GLU A 342 -71.52 28.32 2.55
C GLU A 342 -72.96 28.63 2.13
N GLY A 343 -73.35 28.15 0.94
CA GLY A 343 -74.64 28.43 0.31
C GLY A 343 -74.74 29.77 -0.42
N SER A 344 -73.75 30.67 -0.30
CA SER A 344 -73.73 31.98 -0.97
C SER A 344 -73.25 31.90 -2.43
N ASP A 345 -73.82 32.75 -3.30
CA ASP A 345 -73.36 32.92 -4.69
C ASP A 345 -72.11 33.81 -4.73
N LEU A 346 -71.01 33.28 -5.25
CA LEU A 346 -69.69 33.94 -5.30
C LEU A 346 -69.31 34.43 -6.70
N THR A 347 -70.24 34.49 -7.64
CA THR A 347 -69.99 34.99 -9.01
C THR A 347 -69.41 36.42 -9.04
N GLY A 348 -69.82 37.26 -8.08
CA GLY A 348 -69.33 38.63 -7.92
C GLY A 348 -68.11 38.78 -7.02
N PHE A 349 -67.64 37.69 -6.38
CA PHE A 349 -66.54 37.75 -5.42
C PHE A 349 -65.22 38.03 -6.15
N THR A 350 -64.54 39.09 -5.72
CA THR A 350 -63.28 39.57 -6.33
C THR A 350 -62.23 39.70 -5.22
N ASP A 351 -61.02 39.23 -5.48
CA ASP A 351 -59.89 39.38 -4.57
C ASP A 351 -59.28 40.81 -4.65
N PRO A 352 -58.33 41.17 -3.77
CA PRO A 352 -57.66 42.47 -3.80
C PRO A 352 -56.93 42.81 -5.11
N ASP A 353 -56.50 41.80 -5.86
CA ASP A 353 -55.80 41.95 -7.14
C ASP A 353 -56.77 42.05 -8.34
N GLY A 354 -58.08 42.01 -8.09
CA GLY A 354 -59.12 42.12 -9.11
C GLY A 354 -59.47 40.78 -9.79
N VAL A 355 -58.90 39.67 -9.34
CA VAL A 355 -59.21 38.32 -9.84
C VAL A 355 -60.53 37.86 -9.23
N ARG A 356 -61.35 37.16 -10.03
CA ARG A 356 -62.60 36.52 -9.56
C ARG A 356 -62.38 35.02 -9.40
N PRO A 357 -61.78 34.56 -8.28
CA PRO A 357 -61.23 33.20 -8.17
C PRO A 357 -62.27 32.11 -8.46
N PHE A 358 -63.48 32.25 -7.93
CA PHE A 358 -64.54 31.25 -8.13
C PHE A 358 -65.04 31.14 -9.57
N VAL A 359 -65.00 32.24 -10.33
CA VAL A 359 -65.31 32.22 -11.77
C VAL A 359 -64.15 31.59 -12.54
N GLU A 360 -62.91 31.90 -12.19
CA GLU A 360 -61.71 31.31 -12.79
C GLU A 360 -61.63 29.79 -12.52
N PHE A 361 -62.02 29.31 -11.34
CA PHE A 361 -62.08 27.87 -11.04
C PHE A 361 -63.06 27.15 -11.98
N VAL A 362 -64.23 27.75 -12.21
CA VAL A 362 -65.25 27.19 -13.12
C VAL A 362 -64.75 27.19 -14.55
N GLN A 363 -64.04 28.24 -14.98
CA GLN A 363 -63.41 28.28 -16.30
C GLN A 363 -62.32 27.21 -16.45
N ALA A 364 -61.42 27.08 -15.47
CA ALA A 364 -60.38 26.05 -15.48
C ALA A 364 -60.95 24.62 -15.58
N VAL A 365 -62.03 24.34 -14.83
CA VAL A 365 -62.72 23.04 -14.90
C VAL A 365 -63.49 22.88 -16.21
N ARG A 366 -64.13 23.93 -16.73
CA ARG A 366 -64.87 23.84 -18.00
C ARG A 366 -63.95 23.58 -19.19
N ASP A 367 -62.77 24.19 -19.21
CA ASP A 367 -61.84 24.09 -20.33
C ASP A 367 -61.03 22.78 -20.33
N ARG A 368 -60.61 22.31 -19.15
CA ARG A 368 -59.65 21.19 -19.03
C ARG A 368 -60.01 20.14 -17.96
N SER A 369 -61.22 20.18 -17.40
CA SER A 369 -61.68 19.37 -16.24
C SER A 369 -60.93 19.61 -14.92
N SER A 370 -59.75 20.23 -14.98
CA SER A 370 -58.91 20.62 -13.86
C SER A 370 -57.91 21.71 -14.28
N GLY A 371 -57.35 22.44 -13.32
CA GLY A 371 -56.32 23.44 -13.61
C GLY A 371 -55.81 24.17 -12.37
N TYR A 372 -54.72 24.92 -12.54
CA TYR A 372 -54.20 25.83 -11.52
C TYR A 372 -54.77 27.22 -11.69
N VAL A 373 -55.16 27.84 -10.58
CA VAL A 373 -55.65 29.21 -10.53
C VAL A 373 -54.94 29.94 -9.40
N ARG A 374 -54.31 31.06 -9.76
CA ARG A 374 -53.61 31.97 -8.86
C ARG A 374 -54.54 33.12 -8.46
N TYR A 375 -54.63 33.38 -7.16
CA TYR A 375 -55.46 34.44 -6.59
C TYR A 375 -54.97 34.80 -5.18
N VAL A 376 -55.40 35.92 -4.63
CA VAL A 376 -55.09 36.32 -3.26
C VAL A 376 -56.19 35.81 -2.32
N TRP A 377 -55.78 35.16 -1.23
CA TRP A 377 -56.70 34.59 -0.25
C TRP A 377 -56.21 34.81 1.17
N GLN A 378 -57.12 34.69 2.14
CA GLN A 378 -56.73 34.70 3.55
C GLN A 378 -55.75 33.55 3.85
N TRP A 379 -54.83 33.79 4.77
CA TRP A 379 -53.85 32.82 5.22
C TRP A 379 -54.50 31.82 6.18
N GLN A 380 -54.79 30.62 5.69
CA GLN A 380 -55.31 29.53 6.51
C GLN A 380 -56.49 29.97 7.41
N ASP A 381 -56.29 29.97 8.73
CA ASP A 381 -57.23 30.36 9.77
C ASP A 381 -57.15 31.85 10.18
N ASP A 382 -56.18 32.62 9.67
CA ASP A 382 -56.02 34.06 9.89
C ASP A 382 -56.72 34.87 8.77
N PRO A 383 -57.88 35.51 9.07
CA PRO A 383 -58.62 36.29 8.10
C PRO A 383 -58.01 37.67 7.80
N GLU A 384 -57.11 38.19 8.63
CA GLU A 384 -56.50 39.52 8.45
C GLU A 384 -55.29 39.49 7.51
N ARG A 385 -54.65 38.32 7.38
CA ARG A 385 -53.49 38.12 6.50
C ARG A 385 -53.92 37.65 5.11
N LEU A 386 -53.73 38.49 4.10
CA LEU A 386 -54.02 38.17 2.69
C LEU A 386 -52.74 37.88 1.92
N GLU A 387 -52.69 36.73 1.26
CA GLU A 387 -51.48 36.22 0.60
C GLU A 387 -51.81 35.56 -0.75
N ALA A 388 -50.86 35.61 -1.68
CA ALA A 388 -51.00 34.97 -2.97
C ALA A 388 -51.02 33.43 -2.80
N LYS A 389 -52.05 32.80 -3.35
CA LYS A 389 -52.30 31.36 -3.31
C LYS A 389 -52.44 30.82 -4.72
N ASP A 390 -51.76 29.71 -5.00
CA ASP A 390 -51.88 28.95 -6.25
C ASP A 390 -52.60 27.65 -5.94
N SER A 391 -53.85 27.51 -6.42
CA SER A 391 -54.70 26.36 -6.11
C SER A 391 -54.96 25.50 -7.34
N TYR A 392 -54.86 24.19 -7.16
CA TYR A 392 -55.31 23.22 -8.14
C TYR A 392 -56.76 22.84 -7.88
N VAL A 393 -57.59 23.02 -8.89
CA VAL A 393 -59.02 22.70 -8.86
C VAL A 393 -59.35 21.59 -9.83
N ARG A 394 -60.32 20.75 -9.47
CA ARG A 394 -60.80 19.65 -10.31
C ARG A 394 -62.32 19.51 -10.21
N GLY A 395 -62.97 19.33 -11.36
CA GLY A 395 -64.40 19.10 -11.44
C GLY A 395 -64.79 17.67 -11.11
N PHE A 396 -65.92 17.50 -10.42
CA PHE A 396 -66.64 16.26 -10.23
C PHE A 396 -67.99 16.37 -10.92
N GLU A 397 -68.03 15.94 -12.18
CA GLU A 397 -69.18 16.09 -13.09
C GLU A 397 -70.51 15.53 -12.53
N PRO A 398 -70.56 14.34 -11.88
CA PRO A 398 -71.83 13.76 -11.42
C PRO A 398 -72.65 14.67 -10.51
N TRP A 399 -71.98 15.49 -9.69
CA TRP A 399 -72.63 16.42 -8.75
C TRP A 399 -72.48 17.88 -9.16
N GLY A 400 -71.78 18.16 -10.26
CA GLY A 400 -71.45 19.52 -10.69
C GLY A 400 -70.62 20.29 -9.65
N TRP A 401 -69.78 19.60 -8.89
CA TRP A 401 -68.94 20.17 -7.85
C TRP A 401 -67.51 20.41 -8.36
N ILE A 402 -66.83 21.38 -7.79
CA ILE A 402 -65.42 21.68 -7.99
C ILE A 402 -64.76 21.57 -6.63
N ILE A 403 -63.75 20.71 -6.53
CA ILE A 403 -62.92 20.59 -5.33
C ILE A 403 -61.57 21.21 -5.60
N GLY A 404 -61.06 21.94 -4.63
CA GLY A 404 -59.78 22.63 -4.75
C GLY A 404 -58.96 22.61 -3.47
N THR A 405 -57.66 22.66 -3.66
CA THR A 405 -56.70 23.00 -2.60
C THR A 405 -55.50 23.73 -3.20
N GLY A 406 -54.72 24.43 -2.39
CA GLY A 406 -53.61 25.23 -2.90
C GLY A 406 -52.52 25.53 -1.89
N LEU A 407 -51.42 26.07 -2.40
CA LEU A 407 -50.23 26.45 -1.65
C LEU A 407 -50.08 27.98 -1.65
N TYR A 408 -49.60 28.52 -0.55
CA TYR A 408 -49.27 29.93 -0.45
C TYR A 408 -47.87 30.19 -1.01
N GLU A 409 -47.73 31.22 -1.85
CA GLU A 409 -46.44 31.54 -2.49
C GLU A 409 -45.36 31.91 -1.50
N ASP A 410 -45.74 32.58 -0.42
CA ASP A 410 -44.79 33.05 0.60
C ASP A 410 -44.18 31.89 1.40
N ASP A 411 -44.95 30.83 1.69
CA ASP A 411 -44.40 29.62 2.34
C ASP A 411 -43.43 28.89 1.41
N VAL A 412 -43.78 28.77 0.13
CA VAL A 412 -42.88 28.16 -0.86
C VAL A 412 -41.60 28.99 -1.01
N LYS A 413 -41.69 30.32 -1.04
CA LYS A 413 -40.52 31.22 -1.10
C LYS A 413 -39.67 31.14 0.16
N ARG A 414 -40.26 31.04 1.36
CA ARG A 414 -39.52 30.89 2.62
C ARG A 414 -38.80 29.55 2.69
N GLU A 415 -39.43 28.45 2.28
CA GLU A 415 -38.78 27.14 2.19
C GLU A 415 -37.60 27.17 1.20
N ILE A 416 -37.82 27.74 0.01
CA ILE A 416 -36.78 27.93 -1.00
C ILE A 416 -35.64 28.77 -0.42
N ALA A 417 -35.91 29.93 0.17
CA ALA A 417 -34.89 30.80 0.75
C ALA A 417 -34.09 30.11 1.87
N ALA A 418 -34.74 29.28 2.70
CA ALA A 418 -34.06 28.53 3.75
C ALA A 418 -33.13 27.44 3.21
N ILE A 419 -33.48 26.81 2.08
CA ILE A 419 -32.64 25.84 1.38
C ILE A 419 -31.50 26.57 0.67
N THR A 420 -31.81 27.62 -0.09
CA THR A 420 -30.85 28.43 -0.83
C THR A 420 -29.83 29.08 0.11
N SER A 421 -30.24 29.61 1.27
CA SER A 421 -29.32 30.16 2.28
C SER A 421 -28.36 29.09 2.81
N ARG A 422 -28.86 27.90 3.15
CA ARG A 422 -28.00 26.79 3.61
C ARG A 422 -27.02 26.35 2.52
N MET A 423 -27.45 26.33 1.26
CA MET A 423 -26.57 26.05 0.13
C MET A 423 -25.51 27.13 -0.07
N ILE A 424 -25.86 28.40 0.10
CA ILE A 424 -24.92 29.53 0.07
C ILE A 424 -23.91 29.41 1.20
N ASP A 425 -24.34 29.15 2.43
CA ASP A 425 -23.48 28.98 3.60
C ASP A 425 -22.50 27.82 3.41
N ALA A 426 -23.00 26.66 2.96
CA ALA A 426 -22.17 25.50 2.64
C ALA A 426 -21.16 25.82 1.53
N SER A 427 -21.57 26.55 0.50
CA SER A 427 -20.70 26.96 -0.60
C SER A 427 -19.64 27.96 -0.15
N PHE A 428 -19.95 28.83 0.81
CA PHE A 428 -19.00 29.75 1.42
C PHE A 428 -17.92 28.97 2.18
N ILE A 429 -18.31 27.96 2.96
CA ILE A 429 -17.38 27.05 3.65
C ILE A 429 -16.50 26.31 2.64
N VAL A 430 -17.08 25.75 1.58
CA VAL A 430 -16.32 25.06 0.51
C VAL A 430 -15.34 26.02 -0.18
N THR A 431 -15.74 27.26 -0.42
CA THR A 431 -14.88 28.28 -1.04
C THR A 431 -13.72 28.66 -0.11
N ILE A 432 -13.97 28.80 1.20
CA ILE A 432 -12.92 29.02 2.20
C ILE A 432 -11.95 27.84 2.25
N LEU A 433 -12.47 26.60 2.28
CA LEU A 433 -11.66 25.39 2.31
C LEU A 433 -10.82 25.25 1.02
N ALA A 434 -11.41 25.54 -0.14
CA ALA A 434 -10.70 25.56 -1.42
C ALA A 434 -9.61 26.64 -1.44
N GLY A 435 -9.89 27.83 -0.90
CA GLY A 435 -8.90 28.90 -0.72
C GLY A 435 -7.76 28.49 0.21
N ALA A 436 -8.07 27.87 1.36
CA ALA A 436 -7.07 27.36 2.29
C ALA A 436 -6.22 26.24 1.66
N LEU A 437 -6.85 25.33 0.92
CA LEU A 437 -6.16 24.30 0.16
C LEU A 437 -5.24 24.91 -0.90
N LEU A 438 -5.67 25.98 -1.58
CA LEU A 438 -4.84 26.70 -2.54
C LEU A 438 -3.60 27.29 -1.90
N VAL A 439 -3.76 27.89 -0.73
CA VAL A 439 -2.65 28.44 0.07
C VAL A 439 -1.70 27.30 0.45
N LEU A 440 -2.22 26.15 0.90
CA LEU A 440 -1.41 24.98 1.24
C LEU A 440 -0.67 24.42 0.03
N ILE A 441 -1.31 24.29 -1.14
CA ILE A 441 -0.69 23.84 -2.38
C ILE A 441 0.40 24.82 -2.82
N THR A 442 0.13 26.12 -2.74
CA THR A 442 1.12 27.16 -3.07
C THR A 442 2.31 27.09 -2.11
N GLN A 443 2.06 26.93 -0.80
CA GLN A 443 3.11 26.75 0.19
C GLN A 443 3.91 25.46 -0.03
N GLN A 444 3.25 24.35 -0.37
CA GLN A 444 3.90 23.09 -0.70
C GLN A 444 4.73 23.20 -1.97
N SER A 445 4.21 23.83 -3.01
CA SER A 445 4.94 24.06 -4.27
C SER A 445 6.18 24.93 -4.02
N LEU A 446 6.05 25.98 -3.20
CA LEU A 446 7.20 26.81 -2.81
C LEU A 446 8.22 26.03 -1.96
N LYS A 447 7.76 25.14 -1.07
CA LYS A 447 8.63 24.26 -0.28
C LYS A 447 9.33 23.22 -1.15
N LEU A 448 8.65 22.68 -2.16
CA LEU A 448 9.19 21.73 -3.11
C LEU A 448 10.26 22.40 -3.97
N GLU A 449 10.00 23.61 -4.47
CA GLU A 449 10.98 24.39 -5.23
C GLU A 449 12.24 24.70 -4.40
N ARG A 450 12.07 25.01 -3.10
CA ARG A 450 13.21 25.19 -2.18
C ARG A 450 14.00 23.90 -1.97
N ARG A 451 13.34 22.77 -1.76
CA ARG A 451 14.00 21.45 -1.60
C ARG A 451 14.74 21.01 -2.86
N ARG A 452 14.17 21.28 -4.03
CA ARG A 452 14.84 21.04 -5.31
C ARG A 452 16.11 21.88 -5.41
N SER A 453 16.02 23.16 -5.08
CA SER A 453 17.17 24.07 -5.07
C SER A 453 18.24 23.63 -4.05
N GLU A 454 17.84 23.09 -2.89
CA GLU A 454 18.75 22.49 -1.90
C GLU A 454 19.43 21.22 -2.45
N ALA A 455 18.68 20.33 -3.11
CA ALA A 455 19.24 19.12 -3.72
C ALA A 455 20.22 19.41 -4.86
N GLU A 456 19.93 20.42 -5.70
CA GLU A 456 20.87 20.91 -6.72
C GLU A 456 22.14 21.49 -6.08
N ARG A 457 22.01 22.18 -4.95
CA ARG A 457 23.14 22.71 -4.16
C ARG A 457 23.99 21.59 -3.56
N ASP A 458 23.35 20.57 -2.98
CA ASP A 458 24.04 19.41 -2.40
C ASP A 458 24.74 18.58 -3.47
N LEU A 459 24.13 18.46 -4.66
CA LEU A 459 24.76 17.82 -5.81
C LEU A 459 26.01 18.60 -6.26
N GLN A 460 25.93 19.93 -6.35
CA GLN A 460 27.08 20.78 -6.66
C GLN A 460 28.17 20.67 -5.59
N LEU A 461 27.81 20.73 -4.30
CA LEU A 461 28.75 20.57 -3.18
C LEU A 461 29.39 19.19 -3.16
N SER A 462 28.66 18.13 -3.51
CA SER A 462 29.21 16.78 -3.64
C SER A 462 30.17 16.70 -4.83
N HIS A 463 29.82 17.31 -5.98
CA HIS A 463 30.67 17.33 -7.17
C HIS A 463 31.97 18.11 -6.91
N GLU A 464 31.89 19.24 -6.21
CA GLU A 464 33.06 20.00 -5.76
C GLU A 464 33.91 19.22 -4.76
N ARG A 465 33.30 18.51 -3.79
CA ARG A 465 34.04 17.64 -2.86
C ARG A 465 34.81 16.52 -3.58
N TYR A 466 34.19 15.86 -4.56
CA TYR A 466 34.87 14.82 -5.35
C TYR A 466 35.98 15.39 -6.22
N ARG A 467 35.74 16.54 -6.85
CA ARG A 467 36.78 17.25 -7.61
C ARG A 467 37.96 17.66 -6.73
N LEU A 468 37.69 18.21 -5.54
CA LEU A 468 38.72 18.56 -4.56
C LEU A 468 39.50 17.34 -4.06
N LEU A 469 38.85 16.18 -3.88
CA LEU A 469 39.55 14.93 -3.51
C LEU A 469 40.55 14.50 -4.60
N VAL A 470 40.14 14.51 -5.87
CA VAL A 470 41.01 14.14 -7.01
C VAL A 470 42.11 15.18 -7.24
N GLU A 471 41.80 16.48 -7.10
CA GLU A 471 42.78 17.57 -7.23
C GLU A 471 43.73 17.67 -6.03
N SER A 472 43.35 17.15 -4.85
CA SER A 472 44.21 17.08 -3.65
C SER A 472 45.10 15.84 -3.58
N SER A 473 44.93 14.89 -4.51
CA SER A 473 45.79 13.71 -4.61
C SER A 473 47.23 14.14 -4.88
N VAL A 474 48.19 13.45 -4.26
CA VAL A 474 49.62 13.67 -4.50
C VAL A 474 50.09 12.94 -5.76
N ALA A 475 49.34 11.93 -6.22
CA ALA A 475 49.63 11.19 -7.46
C ALA A 475 49.00 11.87 -8.68
N GLY A 476 49.71 11.83 -9.81
CA GLY A 476 49.18 12.21 -11.11
C GLY A 476 48.06 11.25 -11.51
N THR A 477 46.94 11.78 -11.97
CA THR A 477 45.80 11.00 -12.48
C THR A 477 45.49 11.48 -13.89
N LEU A 478 45.37 10.54 -14.83
CA LEU A 478 45.09 10.76 -16.23
C LEU A 478 43.93 9.84 -16.65
N LEU A 479 42.88 10.37 -17.25
CA LEU A 479 41.79 9.60 -17.83
C LEU A 479 42.02 9.48 -19.34
N LEU A 480 42.06 8.25 -19.84
CA LEU A 480 42.05 7.92 -21.25
C LEU A 480 40.66 7.47 -21.68
N VAL A 481 40.18 7.92 -22.83
CA VAL A 481 38.95 7.43 -23.48
C VAL A 481 39.30 7.11 -24.93
N ASP A 482 39.03 5.88 -25.37
CA ASP A 482 39.38 5.39 -26.72
C ASP A 482 40.86 5.63 -27.12
N GLY A 483 41.78 5.55 -26.14
CA GLY A 483 43.23 5.74 -26.34
C GLY A 483 43.72 7.19 -26.26
N HIS A 484 42.82 8.17 -26.12
CA HIS A 484 43.13 9.60 -26.06
C HIS A 484 42.98 10.18 -24.65
N CYS A 485 43.81 11.17 -24.31
CA CYS A 485 43.82 11.80 -22.99
C CYS A 485 42.61 12.74 -22.81
N SER A 486 41.61 12.35 -22.02
CA SER A 486 40.39 13.15 -21.83
C SER A 486 40.46 14.09 -20.63
N TYR A 487 41.17 13.72 -19.56
CA TYR A 487 41.29 14.54 -18.34
C TYR A 487 42.60 14.26 -17.62
N ALA A 488 43.18 15.27 -16.98
CA ALA A 488 44.31 15.12 -16.06
C ALA A 488 44.12 15.99 -14.81
N ASN A 489 44.47 15.45 -13.65
CA ASN A 489 44.48 16.24 -12.40
C ASN A 489 45.70 17.17 -12.35
N ARG A 490 45.69 18.13 -11.41
CA ARG A 490 46.74 19.15 -11.30
C ARG A 490 48.16 18.58 -11.17
N PRO A 491 48.46 17.59 -10.29
CA PRO A 491 49.78 16.96 -10.24
C PRO A 491 50.24 16.38 -11.59
N MET A 492 49.34 15.75 -12.35
CA MET A 492 49.67 15.19 -13.66
C MET A 492 50.00 16.28 -14.70
N LEU A 493 49.26 17.40 -14.69
CA LEU A 493 49.54 18.55 -15.55
C LEU A 493 50.88 19.21 -15.18
N GLU A 494 51.20 19.32 -13.89
CA GLU A 494 52.48 19.84 -13.39
C GLU A 494 53.65 18.94 -13.79
N MET A 495 53.48 17.61 -13.75
CA MET A 495 54.50 16.64 -14.18
C MET A 495 54.75 16.66 -15.70
N LEU A 496 53.71 16.89 -16.50
CA LEU A 496 53.80 16.84 -17.97
C LEU A 496 54.13 18.19 -18.63
N GLY A 497 53.72 19.31 -18.02
CA GLY A 497 53.89 20.65 -18.59
C GLY A 497 52.94 21.00 -19.74
N TYR A 498 51.87 20.22 -19.93
CA TYR A 498 50.81 20.50 -20.92
C TYR A 498 49.58 21.14 -20.26
N THR A 499 48.84 21.94 -21.04
CA THR A 499 47.51 22.41 -20.63
C THR A 499 46.43 21.35 -20.88
N VAL A 500 45.28 21.47 -20.22
CA VAL A 500 44.14 20.54 -20.40
C VAL A 500 43.69 20.46 -21.87
N ALA A 501 43.71 21.58 -22.60
CA ALA A 501 43.29 21.63 -24.00
C ALA A 501 44.32 20.98 -24.95
N GLU A 502 45.61 21.11 -24.66
CA GLU A 502 46.67 20.45 -25.44
C GLU A 502 46.69 18.95 -25.18
N LEU A 503 46.48 18.54 -23.93
CA LEU A 503 46.45 17.13 -23.52
C LEU A 503 45.38 16.34 -24.30
N ALA A 504 44.22 16.94 -24.55
CA ALA A 504 43.13 16.34 -25.32
C ALA A 504 43.47 16.02 -26.79
N LEU A 505 44.57 16.56 -27.31
CA LEU A 505 45.05 16.32 -28.67
C LEU A 505 46.19 15.30 -28.74
N LEU A 506 46.69 14.83 -27.59
CA LEU A 506 47.84 13.93 -27.48
C LEU A 506 47.42 12.48 -27.23
N ASP A 507 48.22 11.55 -27.77
CA ASP A 507 48.07 10.12 -27.54
C ASP A 507 48.99 9.64 -26.41
N LEU A 508 48.67 8.50 -25.78
CA LEU A 508 49.45 7.97 -24.66
C LEU A 508 50.95 7.79 -24.98
N SER A 509 51.28 7.45 -26.23
CA SER A 509 52.66 7.29 -26.70
C SER A 509 53.47 8.58 -26.80
N ASP A 510 52.80 9.72 -26.86
CA ASP A 510 53.44 11.03 -26.92
C ASP A 510 53.98 11.44 -25.53
N ILE A 511 53.34 10.95 -24.47
CA ILE A 511 53.61 11.32 -23.07
C ILE A 511 54.31 10.25 -22.23
N ILE A 512 54.25 8.96 -22.62
CA ILE A 512 54.87 7.85 -21.87
C ILE A 512 55.69 6.94 -22.81
N THR A 513 56.86 6.51 -22.35
CA THR A 513 57.75 5.59 -23.06
C THR A 513 58.19 4.40 -22.19
N PRO A 514 58.37 3.19 -22.76
CA PRO A 514 58.78 2.00 -22.00
C PRO A 514 60.27 1.97 -21.59
N ASP A 515 61.08 2.94 -22.01
CA ASP A 515 62.54 2.98 -21.83
C ASP A 515 62.98 3.50 -20.44
N ALA A 516 62.67 2.79 -19.35
CA ALA A 516 63.28 3.10 -18.05
C ALA A 516 64.79 2.80 -18.05
N ALA A 517 65.59 3.61 -17.35
CA ALA A 517 67.06 3.61 -17.43
C ALA A 517 67.70 2.28 -16.97
N ASP A 518 67.00 1.53 -16.11
CA ASP A 518 67.46 0.26 -15.52
C ASP A 518 66.87 -0.98 -16.20
N HIS A 519 65.97 -0.84 -17.18
CA HIS A 519 65.32 -2.00 -17.84
C HIS A 519 66.26 -2.73 -18.81
N ASP A 520 66.26 -4.06 -18.72
CA ASP A 520 66.83 -4.93 -19.75
C ASP A 520 65.92 -5.02 -21.00
N GLU A 521 66.41 -5.65 -22.07
CA GLU A 521 65.68 -5.73 -23.35
C GLU A 521 64.34 -6.49 -23.23
N GLU A 522 64.25 -7.44 -22.29
CA GLU A 522 63.04 -8.23 -22.02
C GLU A 522 62.00 -7.38 -21.26
N GLU A 523 62.44 -6.59 -20.28
CA GLU A 523 61.62 -5.68 -19.49
C GLU A 523 61.06 -4.53 -20.33
N ARG A 524 61.85 -3.97 -21.25
CA ARG A 524 61.37 -2.95 -22.21
C ARG A 524 60.27 -3.48 -23.10
N ARG A 525 60.41 -4.71 -23.59
CA ARG A 525 59.39 -5.36 -24.43
C ARG A 525 58.09 -5.58 -23.67
N LYS A 526 58.16 -6.02 -22.41
CA LYS A 526 56.99 -6.20 -21.54
C LYS A 526 56.31 -4.89 -21.19
N ALA A 527 57.07 -3.84 -20.87
CA ALA A 527 56.51 -2.51 -20.60
C ALA A 527 55.82 -1.92 -21.84
N ALA A 528 56.41 -2.10 -23.04
CA ALA A 528 55.80 -1.67 -24.30
C ALA A 528 54.49 -2.42 -24.60
N GLU A 529 54.43 -3.71 -24.33
CA GLU A 529 53.22 -4.52 -24.48
C GLU A 529 52.12 -4.10 -23.50
N LYS A 530 52.47 -3.87 -22.22
CA LYS A 530 51.55 -3.35 -21.20
C LYS A 530 50.99 -1.97 -21.59
N LEU A 531 51.82 -1.06 -22.10
CA LEU A 531 51.37 0.27 -22.58
C LEU A 531 50.41 0.19 -23.77
N ARG A 532 50.64 -0.74 -24.72
CA ARG A 532 49.71 -0.96 -25.85
C ARG A 532 48.35 -1.47 -25.39
N ARG A 533 48.32 -2.36 -24.40
CA ARG A 533 47.07 -2.88 -23.81
C ARG A 533 46.30 -1.79 -23.07
N ILE A 534 46.99 -0.93 -22.33
CA ILE A 534 46.40 0.26 -21.69
C ILE A 534 45.78 1.20 -22.73
N ALA A 535 46.50 1.48 -23.82
CA ALA A 535 45.98 2.31 -24.91
C ALA A 535 44.75 1.69 -25.60
N ALA A 536 44.64 0.36 -25.59
CA ALA A 536 43.47 -0.38 -26.08
C ALA A 536 42.30 -0.44 -25.07
N GLY A 537 42.43 0.18 -23.89
CA GLY A 537 41.37 0.23 -22.89
C GLY A 537 41.43 -0.86 -21.82
N GLU A 538 42.50 -1.66 -21.78
CA GLU A 538 42.63 -2.75 -20.80
C GLU A 538 43.14 -2.28 -19.44
N GLU A 539 42.62 -2.91 -18.38
CA GLU A 539 43.06 -2.73 -17.00
C GLU A 539 44.39 -3.44 -16.75
N ILE A 540 45.35 -2.74 -16.15
CA ILE A 540 46.61 -3.29 -15.63
C ILE A 540 46.79 -2.80 -14.20
N ARG A 541 46.39 -3.65 -13.25
CA ARG A 541 46.43 -3.35 -11.81
C ARG A 541 47.85 -3.35 -11.25
N GLU A 542 48.71 -4.23 -11.74
CA GLU A 542 50.10 -4.32 -11.33
C GLU A 542 50.86 -3.04 -11.73
N PRO A 543 51.33 -2.24 -10.76
CA PRO A 543 52.10 -1.05 -11.08
C PRO A 543 53.43 -1.43 -11.72
N PHE A 544 53.82 -0.75 -12.79
CA PHE A 544 55.09 -1.00 -13.47
C PHE A 544 55.80 0.31 -13.84
N GLU A 545 57.12 0.24 -13.97
CA GLU A 545 57.96 1.41 -14.21
C GLU A 545 57.96 1.80 -15.69
N VAL A 546 57.84 3.09 -15.96
CA VAL A 546 57.93 3.68 -17.30
C VAL A 546 58.59 5.05 -17.20
N GLN A 547 58.99 5.64 -18.33
CA GLN A 547 59.38 7.04 -18.36
C GLN A 547 58.24 7.93 -18.83
N LEU A 548 57.96 8.94 -18.03
CA LEU A 548 57.13 10.07 -18.41
C LEU A 548 57.98 11.03 -19.27
N LYS A 549 57.41 11.59 -20.33
CA LYS A 549 58.03 12.59 -21.20
C LYS A 549 57.36 13.96 -21.01
N PRO A 550 57.92 14.83 -20.16
CA PRO A 550 57.45 16.20 -20.04
C PRO A 550 57.79 17.01 -21.30
N ARG A 551 57.03 18.08 -21.54
CA ARG A 551 57.24 18.99 -22.69
C ARG A 551 58.64 19.63 -22.73
N ASP A 552 59.08 20.17 -21.59
CA ASP A 552 60.29 21.02 -21.46
C ASP A 552 61.31 20.48 -20.43
N ALA A 553 61.22 19.20 -20.06
CA ALA A 553 62.10 18.56 -19.06
C ALA A 553 62.57 17.15 -19.49
N PRO A 554 63.71 16.66 -18.96
CA PRO A 554 64.18 15.31 -19.29
C PRO A 554 63.19 14.24 -18.80
N PRO A 555 63.16 13.05 -19.43
CA PRO A 555 62.25 12.00 -19.04
C PRO A 555 62.46 11.55 -17.58
N GLU A 556 61.37 11.38 -16.84
CA GLU A 556 61.37 10.99 -15.42
C GLU A 556 60.81 9.59 -15.25
N THR A 557 61.41 8.78 -14.37
CA THR A 557 60.94 7.40 -14.12
C THR A 557 59.80 7.44 -13.11
N VAL A 558 58.65 6.92 -13.53
CA VAL A 558 57.40 6.92 -12.76
C VAL A 558 56.82 5.51 -12.70
N LEU A 559 56.06 5.24 -11.64
CA LEU A 559 55.29 4.02 -11.51
C LEU A 559 53.87 4.29 -11.98
N ILE A 560 53.38 3.48 -12.93
CA ILE A 560 52.02 3.62 -13.46
C ILE A 560 51.18 2.39 -13.20
N SER A 561 49.91 2.60 -12.90
CA SER A 561 48.88 1.55 -12.86
C SER A 561 47.61 2.07 -13.55
N SER A 562 46.79 1.16 -14.07
CA SER A 562 45.61 1.51 -14.84
C SER A 562 44.36 0.79 -14.30
N THR A 563 43.22 1.49 -14.30
CA THR A 563 41.91 0.94 -13.93
C THR A 563 40.92 1.21 -15.05
N ALA A 564 40.27 0.17 -15.57
CA ALA A 564 39.26 0.34 -16.61
C ALA A 564 38.01 1.00 -16.05
N VAL A 565 37.45 1.94 -16.80
CA VAL A 565 36.20 2.65 -16.50
C VAL A 565 35.32 2.67 -17.73
N PHE A 566 34.01 2.57 -17.53
CA PHE A 566 33.04 2.71 -18.62
C PHE A 566 32.33 4.05 -18.50
N PHE A 567 32.42 4.87 -19.54
CA PHE A 567 31.80 6.19 -19.57
C PHE A 567 30.97 6.36 -20.84
N SER A 568 29.67 6.64 -20.70
CA SER A 568 28.74 6.89 -21.82
C SER A 568 28.74 5.82 -22.92
N GLY A 569 28.94 4.55 -22.55
CA GLY A 569 28.98 3.41 -23.49
C GLY A 569 30.33 3.19 -24.18
N ARG A 570 31.37 3.95 -23.83
CA ARG A 570 32.74 3.83 -24.33
C ARG A 570 33.68 3.36 -23.22
N GLY A 571 34.70 2.58 -23.60
CA GLY A 571 35.73 2.10 -22.70
C GLY A 571 36.78 3.18 -22.47
N GLY A 572 37.10 3.45 -21.20
CA GLY A 572 38.16 4.36 -20.79
C GLY A 572 39.05 3.72 -19.72
N VAL A 573 40.18 4.34 -19.44
CA VAL A 573 41.15 3.87 -18.45
C VAL A 573 41.61 5.04 -17.62
N ILE A 574 41.50 4.94 -16.30
CA ILE A 574 42.15 5.86 -15.37
C ILE A 574 43.56 5.35 -15.12
N LEU A 575 44.55 6.13 -15.52
CA LEU A 575 45.95 5.94 -15.18
C LEU A 575 46.29 6.72 -13.93
N SER A 576 46.85 6.02 -12.95
CA SER A 576 47.49 6.63 -11.79
C SER A 576 49.01 6.58 -11.99
N VAL A 577 49.64 7.74 -11.90
CA VAL A 577 51.07 7.97 -12.12
C VAL A 577 51.68 8.49 -10.82
N GLN A 578 52.61 7.73 -10.27
CA GLN A 578 53.28 8.07 -9.03
C GLN A 578 54.77 8.31 -9.28
N ASP A 579 55.27 9.47 -8.83
CA ASP A 579 56.70 9.75 -8.79
C ASP A 579 57.37 8.90 -7.69
N ILE A 580 58.42 8.17 -8.08
CA ILE A 580 59.18 7.27 -7.19
C ILE A 580 60.57 7.82 -6.84
N SER A 581 60.91 9.03 -7.30
CA SER A 581 62.21 9.67 -7.08
C SER A 581 62.52 9.85 -5.58
N HIS A 582 61.50 10.15 -4.78
CA HIS A 582 61.63 10.32 -3.32
C HIS A 582 61.53 8.98 -2.53
N HIS A 583 60.97 7.94 -3.14
CA HIS A 583 60.62 6.67 -2.48
C HIS A 583 61.80 5.66 -2.44
N ARG A 584 62.80 5.82 -3.33
CA ARG A 584 64.07 5.06 -3.28
C ARG A 584 64.86 5.31 -1.98
N ALA A 585 64.75 6.49 -1.36
CA ALA A 585 65.44 6.81 -0.11
C ALA A 585 64.82 6.13 1.13
N MET A 586 63.50 5.93 1.14
CA MET A 586 62.75 5.40 2.30
C MET A 586 62.69 3.86 2.35
N ARG A 587 62.92 3.18 1.22
CA ARG A 587 63.00 1.70 1.14
C ARG A 587 64.17 1.11 1.93
N THR A 588 65.13 1.94 2.33
CA THR A 588 66.26 1.57 3.19
C THR A 588 65.90 1.59 4.69
N ALA A 589 64.70 2.03 5.07
CA ALA A 589 64.26 2.15 6.46
C ALA A 589 62.84 1.59 6.64
N LEU A 590 62.69 0.27 6.63
CA LEU A 590 61.39 -0.39 6.84
C LEU A 590 61.45 -1.37 8.01
N GLY A 591 61.02 -0.91 9.20
CA GLY A 591 60.93 -1.72 10.42
C GLY A 591 59.67 -1.52 11.27
N GLU A 592 58.80 -0.54 11.00
CA GLU A 592 57.81 -0.10 12.02
C GLU A 592 56.32 -0.16 11.65
N SER A 593 55.91 -0.79 10.53
CA SER A 593 54.49 -0.89 10.15
C SER A 593 53.92 -2.32 10.16
N ARG A 594 54.11 -3.06 11.27
CA ARG A 594 53.44 -4.36 11.53
C ARG A 594 52.50 -4.32 12.74
N ALA A 595 52.85 -3.57 13.77
CA ALA A 595 52.08 -3.50 15.02
C ALA A 595 50.71 -2.81 14.90
N LYS A 596 50.55 -1.87 13.96
CA LYS A 596 49.30 -1.08 13.82
C LYS A 596 48.17 -1.87 13.15
N TYR A 597 48.49 -2.75 12.20
CA TYR A 597 47.54 -3.65 11.56
C TYR A 597 47.09 -4.78 12.50
N GLU A 598 48.00 -5.33 13.31
CA GLU A 598 47.70 -6.38 14.29
C GLU A 598 46.77 -5.93 15.43
N ALA A 599 46.68 -4.62 15.70
CA ALA A 599 45.78 -4.07 16.73
C ALA A 599 44.32 -3.95 16.24
N LEU A 600 44.11 -3.61 14.96
CA LEU A 600 42.78 -3.49 14.36
C LEU A 600 42.15 -4.86 14.09
N ALA A 601 42.96 -5.84 13.66
CA ALA A 601 42.49 -7.20 13.39
C ALA A 601 41.99 -7.95 14.64
N ARG A 602 42.47 -7.60 15.84
CA ARG A 602 42.11 -8.27 17.11
C ARG A 602 40.70 -7.95 17.64
N ASN A 603 40.09 -6.84 17.21
CA ASN A 603 38.80 -6.36 17.76
C ASN A 603 37.57 -6.71 16.90
N ILE A 604 37.73 -7.42 15.79
CA ILE A 604 36.61 -7.81 14.91
C ILE A 604 35.94 -9.08 15.46
N SER A 605 34.61 -9.07 15.60
CA SER A 605 33.82 -10.22 16.08
C SER A 605 33.55 -11.29 15.02
N SER A 606 33.69 -10.93 13.73
CA SER A 606 33.58 -11.83 12.60
C SER A 606 34.90 -12.58 12.36
N GLY A 607 34.80 -13.90 12.13
CA GLY A 607 35.94 -14.71 11.71
C GLY A 607 36.32 -14.40 10.27
N VAL A 608 37.59 -14.12 10.01
CA VAL A 608 38.14 -13.92 8.67
C VAL A 608 39.22 -14.96 8.46
N PHE A 609 39.21 -15.65 7.32
CA PHE A 609 40.15 -16.72 7.02
C PHE A 609 40.35 -16.88 5.51
N ARG A 610 41.51 -17.42 5.14
CA ARG A 610 41.96 -17.65 3.78
C ARG A 610 42.20 -19.14 3.57
N MET A 611 41.80 -19.67 2.43
CA MET A 611 41.94 -21.09 2.09
C MET A 611 42.38 -21.30 0.65
N VAL A 612 43.11 -22.39 0.37
CA VAL A 612 43.40 -22.82 -1.01
C VAL A 612 42.19 -23.57 -1.54
N LEU A 613 41.82 -23.33 -2.80
CA LEU A 613 40.73 -24.01 -3.49
C LEU A 613 41.20 -25.30 -4.18
N GLU A 614 41.91 -26.15 -3.44
CA GLU A 614 42.32 -27.52 -3.81
C GLU A 614 41.36 -28.56 -3.20
N ASP A 615 41.60 -29.84 -3.50
CA ASP A 615 40.93 -30.94 -2.79
C ASP A 615 41.17 -30.79 -1.27
N GLU A 616 40.11 -30.96 -0.48
CA GLU A 616 40.10 -30.74 0.98
C GLU A 616 40.17 -29.27 1.46
N MET A 617 40.26 -28.25 0.60
CA MET A 617 40.19 -26.82 1.00
C MET A 617 41.07 -26.44 2.23
N PRO A 618 42.41 -26.56 2.15
CA PRO A 618 43.28 -26.29 3.30
C PRO A 618 43.29 -24.80 3.67
N LEU A 619 43.20 -24.52 4.97
CA LEU A 619 43.28 -23.17 5.53
C LEU A 619 44.73 -22.67 5.55
N ILE A 620 44.95 -21.43 5.09
CA ILE A 620 46.26 -20.77 4.99
C ILE A 620 46.45 -19.74 6.10
N GLU A 621 45.39 -18.95 6.37
CA GLU A 621 45.44 -17.85 7.34
C GLU A 621 44.07 -17.71 8.01
N MET A 622 44.06 -17.30 9.28
CA MET A 622 42.82 -16.96 9.97
C MET A 622 43.06 -15.94 11.08
N ASN A 623 42.04 -15.12 11.37
CA ASN A 623 42.08 -14.17 12.47
C ASN A 623 41.68 -14.83 13.80
N PRO A 624 41.96 -14.19 14.96
CA PRO A 624 41.60 -14.74 16.28
C PRO A 624 40.08 -14.96 16.50
N ALA A 625 39.22 -14.30 15.73
CA ALA A 625 37.77 -14.54 15.80
C ALA A 625 37.39 -15.86 15.11
N ALA A 626 38.00 -16.19 13.96
CA ALA A 626 37.84 -17.46 13.28
C ALA A 626 38.37 -18.62 14.16
N GLU A 627 39.54 -18.45 14.79
CA GLU A 627 40.07 -19.43 15.77
C GLU A 627 39.07 -19.73 16.89
N ARG A 628 38.39 -18.70 17.44
CA ARG A 628 37.36 -18.88 18.48
C ARG A 628 36.09 -19.56 17.99
N ILE A 629 35.66 -19.30 16.75
CA ILE A 629 34.48 -19.94 16.14
C ILE A 629 34.78 -21.42 15.86
N PHE A 630 35.96 -21.73 15.34
CA PHE A 630 36.44 -23.10 15.16
C PHE A 630 36.85 -23.78 16.48
N GLY A 631 37.00 -23.02 17.56
CA GLY A 631 37.35 -23.52 18.90
C GLY A 631 38.79 -24.03 19.00
N LEU A 632 39.72 -23.33 18.34
CA LEU A 632 41.16 -23.55 18.39
C LEU A 632 41.75 -22.62 19.46
N GLN A 633 41.74 -23.02 20.74
CA GLN A 633 42.13 -22.14 21.86
C GLN A 633 43.63 -22.12 22.19
N ASP A 634 44.42 -23.07 21.68
CA ASP A 634 45.87 -23.20 21.96
C ASP A 634 46.78 -22.87 20.76
N GLY A 635 46.24 -22.15 19.77
CA GLY A 635 46.95 -21.77 18.55
C GLY A 635 46.88 -22.84 17.44
N TRP A 636 46.69 -22.38 16.22
CA TRP A 636 46.68 -23.21 15.02
C TRP A 636 48.11 -23.66 14.66
N SER A 637 48.35 -24.97 14.56
CA SER A 637 49.70 -25.54 14.33
C SER A 637 49.73 -26.77 13.41
N GLY A 638 48.73 -26.97 12.55
CA GLY A 638 48.70 -28.09 11.58
C GLY A 638 47.80 -27.82 10.36
N PRO A 639 47.87 -28.65 9.30
CA PRO A 639 47.04 -28.48 8.11
C PRO A 639 45.58 -28.76 8.47
N LEU A 640 44.76 -27.71 8.50
CA LEU A 640 43.34 -27.80 8.84
C LEU A 640 42.53 -27.57 7.56
N SER A 641 41.71 -28.55 7.19
CA SER A 641 40.81 -28.49 6.05
C SER A 641 39.52 -27.75 6.43
N PHE A 642 39.07 -26.81 5.60
CA PHE A 642 37.74 -26.22 5.77
C PHE A 642 36.61 -27.23 5.48
N GLN A 643 36.87 -28.20 4.60
CA GLN A 643 35.92 -29.27 4.28
C GLN A 643 35.60 -30.12 5.51
N ASP A 644 36.62 -30.48 6.31
CA ASP A 644 36.46 -31.24 7.55
C ASP A 644 35.74 -30.47 8.66
N LEU A 645 35.82 -29.13 8.61
CA LEU A 645 35.11 -28.27 9.54
C LEU A 645 33.62 -28.11 9.19
N MET A 646 33.19 -28.44 7.97
CA MET A 646 31.76 -28.40 7.62
C MET A 646 31.04 -29.64 8.14
N ALA A 647 29.84 -29.46 8.70
CA ALA A 647 29.11 -30.55 9.34
C ALA A 647 28.62 -31.63 8.36
N THR A 648 28.39 -31.25 7.10
CA THR A 648 27.76 -32.08 6.06
C THR A 648 28.48 -31.92 4.71
N GLU A 649 28.79 -33.05 4.07
CA GLU A 649 29.49 -33.10 2.78
C GLU A 649 28.71 -32.38 1.65
N GLU A 650 27.36 -32.40 1.72
CA GLU A 650 26.49 -31.68 0.79
C GLU A 650 26.70 -30.16 0.85
N SER A 651 26.88 -29.61 2.05
CA SER A 651 27.08 -28.17 2.24
C SER A 651 28.45 -27.74 1.70
N SER A 652 29.48 -28.57 1.86
CA SER A 652 30.81 -28.33 1.27
C SER A 652 30.76 -28.33 -0.25
N ARG A 653 30.06 -29.30 -0.86
CA ARG A 653 29.87 -29.35 -2.32
C ARG A 653 29.11 -28.13 -2.83
N GLN A 654 28.05 -27.72 -2.15
CA GLN A 654 27.26 -26.55 -2.54
C GLN A 654 28.07 -25.24 -2.43
N PHE A 655 28.88 -25.10 -1.37
CA PHE A 655 29.79 -23.97 -1.18
C PHE A 655 30.82 -23.90 -2.33
N LEU A 656 31.50 -25.01 -2.61
CA LEU A 656 32.48 -25.10 -3.71
C LEU A 656 31.86 -24.84 -5.08
N GLN A 657 30.67 -25.39 -5.35
CA GLN A 657 29.99 -25.20 -6.62
C GLN A 657 29.64 -23.73 -6.85
N ARG A 658 29.08 -23.05 -5.84
CA ARG A 658 28.75 -21.62 -5.93
C ARG A 658 29.99 -20.76 -6.08
N LEU A 659 31.03 -21.04 -5.32
CA LEU A 659 32.29 -20.29 -5.42
C LEU A 659 32.96 -20.46 -6.79
N ARG A 660 32.91 -21.66 -7.39
CA ARG A 660 33.44 -21.92 -8.74
C ARG A 660 32.56 -21.33 -9.86
N THR A 661 31.25 -21.28 -9.68
CA THR A 661 30.31 -20.82 -10.71
C THR A 661 30.17 -19.30 -10.70
N ASP A 662 30.04 -18.70 -9.51
CA ASP A 662 29.67 -17.30 -9.33
C ASP A 662 30.87 -16.42 -8.90
N GLY A 663 32.04 -17.03 -8.63
CA GLY A 663 33.25 -16.36 -8.15
C GLY A 663 33.17 -15.85 -6.70
N ALA A 664 32.00 -15.93 -6.08
CA ALA A 664 31.75 -15.53 -4.69
C ALA A 664 30.55 -16.28 -4.10
N VAL A 665 30.52 -16.39 -2.77
CA VAL A 665 29.40 -16.87 -1.96
C VAL A 665 29.00 -15.76 -1.00
N ARG A 666 27.71 -15.43 -0.90
CA ARG A 666 27.20 -14.39 0.01
C ARG A 666 26.14 -14.97 0.94
N ASP A 667 26.27 -14.68 2.24
CA ASP A 667 25.29 -14.98 3.31
C ASP A 667 24.85 -16.46 3.38
N MET A 668 25.74 -17.41 3.06
CA MET A 668 25.42 -18.83 3.12
C MET A 668 25.42 -19.33 4.56
N ILE A 669 24.31 -19.90 5.02
CA ILE A 669 24.22 -20.46 6.37
C ILE A 669 24.69 -21.92 6.34
N VAL A 670 25.73 -22.22 7.10
CA VAL A 670 26.30 -23.57 7.21
C VAL A 670 26.51 -23.95 8.67
N GLN A 671 26.52 -25.25 8.96
CA GLN A 671 26.99 -25.73 10.26
C GLN A 671 28.47 -26.08 10.17
N VAL A 672 29.25 -25.55 11.11
CA VAL A 672 30.67 -25.87 11.27
C VAL A 672 30.90 -26.62 12.58
N ARG A 673 31.78 -27.61 12.54
CA ARG A 673 32.20 -28.41 13.68
C ARG A 673 33.47 -27.78 14.26
N SER A 674 33.43 -27.45 15.55
CA SER A 674 34.63 -27.03 16.27
C SER A 674 35.59 -28.21 16.49
N GLY A 675 36.88 -27.94 16.71
CA GLY A 675 37.87 -28.96 17.14
C GLY A 675 37.48 -29.73 18.42
N SER A 676 36.56 -29.19 19.22
CA SER A 676 35.93 -29.86 20.38
C SER A 676 34.75 -30.79 20.04
N GLY A 677 34.39 -30.92 18.77
CA GLY A 677 33.22 -31.68 18.28
C GLY A 677 31.89 -30.93 18.35
N LYS A 678 31.86 -29.72 18.93
CA LYS A 678 30.64 -28.90 19.08
C LYS A 678 30.23 -28.28 17.74
N LEU A 679 28.97 -28.49 17.34
CA LEU A 679 28.38 -27.87 16.16
C LEU A 679 28.00 -26.41 16.45
N ARG A 680 28.37 -25.51 15.53
CA ARG A 680 27.97 -24.11 15.50
C ARG A 680 27.34 -23.78 14.16
N THR A 681 26.31 -22.94 14.17
CA THR A 681 25.68 -22.43 12.97
C THR A 681 26.30 -21.09 12.63
N VAL A 682 26.91 -20.99 11.45
CA VAL A 682 27.59 -19.77 11.00
C VAL A 682 26.98 -19.27 9.70
N ARG A 683 27.00 -17.95 9.53
CA ARG A 683 26.74 -17.28 8.26
C ARG A 683 28.07 -16.98 7.58
N LEU A 684 28.25 -17.46 6.35
CA LEU A 684 29.50 -17.49 5.61
C LEU A 684 29.39 -16.73 4.29
N SER A 685 30.34 -15.84 4.04
CA SER A 685 30.53 -15.17 2.74
C SER A 685 31.99 -15.35 2.31
N ALA A 686 32.24 -15.61 1.03
CA ALA A 686 33.56 -15.91 0.51
C ALA A 686 33.75 -15.36 -0.91
N VAL A 687 34.98 -15.01 -1.29
CA VAL A 687 35.33 -14.50 -2.63
C VAL A 687 36.67 -15.07 -3.07
N LEU A 688 36.83 -15.32 -4.37
CA LEU A 688 38.13 -15.72 -4.94
C LEU A 688 39.13 -14.55 -4.88
N ALA A 689 40.36 -14.84 -4.47
CA ALA A 689 41.47 -13.89 -4.39
C ALA A 689 42.54 -14.24 -5.45
N GLU A 690 43.18 -13.22 -6.03
CA GLU A 690 44.29 -13.40 -6.97
C GLU A 690 45.54 -13.90 -6.24
N SER A 691 46.19 -14.93 -6.79
CA SER A 691 47.39 -15.57 -6.20
C SER A 691 48.65 -15.07 -6.92
N ASP A 692 49.52 -14.35 -6.21
CA ASP A 692 50.85 -13.95 -6.68
C ASP A 692 51.80 -15.16 -6.71
N GLY A 693 51.70 -15.98 -7.75
CA GLY A 693 52.73 -16.96 -8.11
C GLY A 693 52.66 -18.34 -7.47
N GLU A 694 51.61 -18.69 -6.72
CA GLU A 694 51.36 -20.08 -6.29
C GLU A 694 50.40 -20.79 -7.24
N SER A 695 50.63 -22.09 -7.48
CA SER A 695 50.00 -22.90 -8.55
C SER A 695 48.49 -23.17 -8.37
N SER A 696 47.86 -22.64 -7.30
CA SER A 696 46.48 -22.97 -6.93
C SER A 696 45.67 -21.73 -6.49
N PRO A 697 44.39 -21.63 -6.90
CA PRO A 697 43.54 -20.47 -6.60
C PRO A 697 43.21 -20.38 -5.10
N VAL A 698 43.21 -19.17 -4.55
CA VAL A 698 42.99 -18.89 -3.12
C VAL A 698 41.65 -18.19 -2.92
N CYS A 699 41.01 -18.38 -1.77
CA CYS A 699 39.73 -17.77 -1.41
C CYS A 699 39.78 -17.11 -0.03
N ASP A 700 39.26 -15.87 0.04
CA ASP A 700 39.06 -15.12 1.28
C ASP A 700 37.62 -15.24 1.76
N ALA A 701 37.43 -15.61 3.02
CA ALA A 701 36.11 -15.87 3.60
C ALA A 701 35.91 -15.16 4.95
N ILE A 702 34.67 -14.73 5.18
CA ILE A 702 34.20 -14.11 6.42
C ILE A 702 33.04 -14.94 6.98
N MET A 703 33.06 -15.19 8.28
CA MET A 703 32.01 -15.90 8.99
C MET A 703 31.55 -15.21 10.28
N GLU A 704 30.28 -15.40 10.61
CA GLU A 704 29.66 -14.91 11.84
C GLU A 704 28.90 -16.04 12.54
N ASP A 705 29.09 -16.20 13.85
CA ASP A 705 28.38 -17.19 14.67
C ASP A 705 26.96 -16.70 14.99
N ILE A 706 25.95 -17.39 14.47
CA ILE A 706 24.52 -17.11 14.70
C ILE A 706 23.85 -18.17 15.57
N SER A 707 24.63 -19.04 16.21
CA SER A 707 24.12 -20.19 16.97
C SER A 707 23.19 -19.79 18.11
N GLU A 708 23.56 -18.76 18.87
CA GLU A 708 22.78 -18.30 20.03
C GLU A 708 21.50 -17.58 19.59
N ARG A 709 21.61 -16.68 18.60
CA ARG A 709 20.46 -15.96 18.02
C ARG A 709 19.40 -16.93 17.50
N ARG A 710 19.80 -17.97 16.74
CA ARG A 710 18.86 -18.99 16.25
C ARG A 710 18.30 -19.90 17.32
N ARG A 711 19.06 -20.26 18.36
CA ARG A 711 18.54 -21.08 19.47
C ARG A 711 17.45 -20.34 20.24
N THR A 712 17.66 -19.06 20.52
CA THR A 712 16.67 -18.23 21.21
C THR A 712 15.40 -18.06 20.39
N GLU A 713 15.54 -17.82 19.08
CA GLU A 713 14.41 -17.66 18.15
C GLU A 713 13.62 -18.98 17.97
N ALA A 714 14.32 -20.09 17.77
CA ALA A 714 13.70 -21.41 17.65
C ALA A 714 13.09 -21.91 18.97
N GLN A 715 13.70 -21.64 20.13
CA GLN A 715 13.11 -21.97 21.44
C GLN A 715 11.85 -21.17 21.71
N ARG A 716 11.84 -19.89 21.34
CA ARG A 716 10.65 -19.04 21.44
C ARG A 716 9.53 -19.52 20.53
N GLU A 717 9.82 -19.80 19.26
CA GLU A 717 8.85 -20.37 18.31
C GLU A 717 8.34 -21.75 18.75
N THR A 718 9.20 -22.60 19.29
CA THR A 718 8.82 -23.93 19.80
C THR A 718 7.94 -23.81 21.04
N LEU A 719 8.28 -22.90 21.97
CA LEU A 719 7.49 -22.67 23.19
C LEU A 719 6.12 -22.07 22.85
N ILE A 720 6.07 -21.14 21.90
CA ILE A 720 4.83 -20.56 21.37
C ILE A 720 4.01 -21.65 20.69
N SER A 721 4.59 -22.45 19.81
CA SER A 721 3.91 -23.57 19.16
C SER A 721 3.42 -24.62 20.17
N GLN A 722 4.18 -24.92 21.23
CA GLN A 722 3.80 -25.84 22.29
C GLN A 722 2.67 -25.28 23.17
N LEU A 723 2.71 -24.00 23.53
CA LEU A 723 1.65 -23.33 24.27
C LEU A 723 0.38 -23.21 23.42
N GLN A 724 0.51 -22.85 22.14
CA GLN A 724 -0.58 -22.79 21.17
C GLN A 724 -1.25 -24.15 20.97
N THR A 725 -0.46 -25.20 20.73
CA THR A 725 -0.99 -26.57 20.54
C THR A 725 -1.65 -27.08 21.82
N SER A 726 -1.11 -26.73 22.99
CA SER A 726 -1.71 -27.10 24.27
C SER A 726 -3.03 -26.37 24.50
N LEU A 727 -3.13 -25.08 24.17
CA LEU A 727 -4.33 -24.29 24.34
C LEU A 727 -5.45 -24.69 23.35
N LEU A 728 -5.11 -24.90 22.08
CA LEU A 728 -6.06 -25.39 21.07
C LEU A 728 -6.63 -26.77 21.44
N PHE A 729 -5.77 -27.67 21.94
CA PHE A 729 -6.18 -28.98 22.41
C PHE A 729 -7.15 -28.91 23.61
N LEU A 730 -6.92 -27.96 24.51
CA LEU A 730 -7.74 -27.81 25.72
C LEU A 730 -9.15 -27.26 25.43
N THR A 731 -9.31 -26.46 24.38
CA THR A 731 -10.62 -25.90 23.98
C THR A 731 -11.40 -26.79 23.00
N GLU A 732 -10.80 -27.88 22.49
CA GLU A 732 -11.47 -28.82 21.61
C GLU A 732 -12.58 -29.61 22.33
N GLN A 733 -13.62 -30.08 21.61
CA GLN A 733 -14.66 -30.94 22.19
C GLN A 733 -14.13 -32.37 22.43
N VAL A 734 -14.50 -32.94 23.58
CA VAL A 734 -14.11 -34.30 24.00
C VAL A 734 -14.38 -35.35 22.92
N ARG A 735 -15.48 -35.23 22.15
CA ARG A 735 -15.80 -36.15 21.03
C ARG A 735 -14.70 -36.29 19.98
N ASN A 736 -13.86 -35.29 19.78
CA ASN A 736 -12.78 -35.33 18.79
C ASN A 736 -11.49 -35.92 19.35
N SER A 737 -11.35 -36.00 20.68
CA SER A 737 -10.16 -36.49 21.37
C SER A 737 -10.39 -37.77 22.17
N MET A 738 -11.60 -38.34 22.13
CA MET A 738 -11.96 -39.59 22.81
C MET A 738 -11.56 -40.83 22.00
N ASN A 739 -11.35 -41.95 22.70
CA ASN A 739 -11.18 -43.26 22.10
C ASN A 739 -12.48 -44.08 22.21
N GLU A 740 -12.60 -45.10 21.35
CA GLU A 740 -13.69 -46.07 21.43
C GLU A 740 -13.63 -46.84 22.77
N ALA A 741 -14.74 -46.85 23.51
CA ALA A 741 -14.81 -47.53 24.80
C ALA A 741 -15.09 -49.03 24.63
N VAL A 742 -14.24 -49.87 25.22
CA VAL A 742 -14.54 -51.31 25.36
C VAL A 742 -15.53 -51.49 26.50
N SER A 743 -16.66 -52.16 26.25
CA SER A 743 -17.72 -52.36 27.25
C SER A 743 -18.06 -53.83 27.54
N CYS A 744 -18.60 -54.12 28.73
CA CYS A 744 -19.10 -55.44 29.11
C CYS A 744 -20.25 -55.36 30.12
N SER A 745 -21.01 -56.45 30.29
CA SER A 745 -22.11 -56.51 31.27
C SER A 745 -21.61 -56.83 32.69
N LEU A 746 -22.42 -56.49 33.70
CA LEU A 746 -22.16 -56.68 35.13
C LEU A 746 -21.71 -58.09 35.54
N ASP A 747 -22.21 -59.13 34.85
CA ASP A 747 -21.94 -60.54 35.16
C ASP A 747 -20.72 -61.10 34.41
N THR A 748 -20.07 -60.29 33.58
CA THR A 748 -18.90 -60.72 32.80
C THR A 748 -17.78 -61.17 33.75
N PRO A 749 -17.24 -62.40 33.62
CA PRO A 749 -16.12 -62.83 34.44
C PRO A 749 -14.87 -61.96 34.20
N VAL A 750 -14.10 -61.65 35.25
CA VAL A 750 -12.89 -60.83 35.15
C VAL A 750 -11.92 -61.38 34.08
N THR A 751 -11.71 -62.70 34.03
CA THR A 751 -10.90 -63.34 32.97
C THR A 751 -11.34 -62.98 31.55
N LYS A 752 -12.65 -62.87 31.30
CA LYS A 752 -13.20 -62.51 29.99
C LYS A 752 -13.01 -61.01 29.73
N ALA A 753 -13.20 -60.18 30.74
CA ALA A 753 -12.96 -58.73 30.67
C ALA A 753 -11.48 -58.40 30.36
N VAL A 754 -10.53 -59.04 31.06
CA VAL A 754 -9.09 -58.89 30.79
C VAL A 754 -8.71 -59.35 29.38
N ARG A 755 -9.30 -60.44 28.88
CA ARG A 755 -9.09 -60.87 27.49
C ARG A 755 -9.67 -59.88 26.48
N LEU A 756 -10.79 -59.23 26.81
CA LEU A 756 -11.41 -58.21 25.98
C LEU A 756 -10.50 -56.97 25.91
N MET A 757 -10.02 -56.50 27.06
CA MET A 757 -9.01 -55.44 27.17
C MET A 757 -7.77 -55.76 26.33
N GLY A 758 -7.19 -56.96 26.49
CA GLY A 758 -6.00 -57.39 25.74
C GLY A 758 -6.20 -57.54 24.23
N ARG A 759 -7.40 -57.91 23.76
CA ARG A 759 -7.71 -58.01 22.32
C ARG A 759 -7.84 -56.64 21.65
N HIS A 760 -8.40 -55.67 22.35
CA HIS A 760 -8.64 -54.33 21.84
C HIS A 760 -7.52 -53.34 22.19
N GLY A 761 -6.48 -53.78 22.91
CA GLY A 761 -5.41 -52.90 23.40
C GLY A 761 -5.91 -51.84 24.39
N ALA A 762 -7.02 -52.09 25.09
CA ALA A 762 -7.64 -51.14 25.99
C ALA A 762 -7.14 -51.30 27.43
N GLU A 763 -6.86 -50.18 28.10
CA GLU A 763 -6.37 -50.12 29.49
C GLU A 763 -7.49 -50.13 30.54
N ALA A 764 -8.74 -49.97 30.09
CA ALA A 764 -9.93 -50.05 30.91
C ALA A 764 -11.09 -50.68 30.14
N VAL A 765 -12.06 -51.22 30.87
CA VAL A 765 -13.35 -51.70 30.35
C VAL A 765 -14.50 -51.07 31.12
N VAL A 766 -15.44 -50.49 30.39
CA VAL A 766 -16.65 -49.86 30.96
C VAL A 766 -17.71 -50.93 31.20
N VAL A 767 -18.27 -50.96 32.40
CA VAL A 767 -19.37 -51.85 32.77
C VAL A 767 -20.68 -51.13 32.50
N THR A 768 -21.48 -51.64 31.57
CA THR A 768 -22.74 -51.03 31.16
C THR A 768 -23.96 -51.82 31.66
N GLY A 769 -25.07 -51.11 31.82
CA GLY A 769 -26.38 -51.68 32.09
C GLY A 769 -27.09 -52.17 30.84
N SER A 770 -28.34 -52.62 30.99
CA SER A 770 -29.12 -53.21 29.90
C SER A 770 -29.51 -52.23 28.79
N GLY A 771 -29.52 -50.92 29.07
CA GLY A 771 -29.84 -49.85 28.13
C GLY A 771 -28.62 -49.16 27.50
N GLY A 772 -27.40 -49.62 27.79
CA GLY A 772 -26.16 -48.99 27.31
C GLY A 772 -25.63 -47.86 28.20
N GLU A 773 -26.28 -47.61 29.34
CA GLU A 773 -25.85 -46.66 30.36
C GLU A 773 -24.56 -47.14 31.06
N PRO A 774 -23.55 -46.29 31.25
CA PRO A 774 -22.34 -46.66 31.97
C PRO A 774 -22.59 -46.69 33.48
N ILE A 775 -22.31 -47.84 34.11
CA ILE A 775 -22.51 -48.08 35.55
C ILE A 775 -21.19 -47.98 36.31
N GLY A 776 -20.14 -48.60 35.78
CA GLY A 776 -18.85 -48.72 36.44
C GLY A 776 -17.69 -48.85 35.45
N ILE A 777 -16.48 -48.90 35.97
CA ILE A 777 -15.25 -49.10 35.17
C ILE A 777 -14.31 -50.09 35.87
N VAL A 778 -13.63 -50.92 35.10
CA VAL A 778 -12.54 -51.79 35.58
C VAL A 778 -11.27 -51.40 34.84
N THR A 779 -10.26 -50.98 35.59
CA THR A 779 -8.94 -50.61 35.06
C THR A 779 -7.89 -51.68 35.41
N ASP A 780 -6.72 -51.60 34.78
CA ASP A 780 -5.56 -52.41 35.19
C ASP A 780 -5.18 -52.20 36.67
N HIS A 781 -5.40 -50.99 37.22
CA HIS A 781 -5.20 -50.73 38.64
C HIS A 781 -6.16 -51.57 39.50
N ASP A 782 -7.45 -51.61 39.15
CA ASP A 782 -8.45 -52.39 39.88
C ASP A 782 -8.15 -53.90 39.82
N ILE A 783 -7.73 -54.41 38.67
CA ILE A 783 -7.35 -55.82 38.52
C ILE A 783 -6.14 -56.17 39.41
N ARG A 784 -5.06 -55.36 39.34
CA ARG A 784 -3.88 -55.60 40.17
C ARG A 784 -4.20 -55.53 41.65
N ARG A 785 -4.95 -54.51 42.08
CA ARG A 785 -5.23 -54.24 43.50
C ARG A 785 -6.30 -55.15 44.09
N ARG A 786 -7.38 -55.43 43.35
CA ARG A 786 -8.58 -56.10 43.90
C ARG A 786 -8.65 -57.57 43.52
N VAL A 787 -7.94 -58.02 42.49
CA VAL A 787 -7.91 -59.44 42.07
C VAL A 787 -6.57 -60.06 42.39
N VAL A 788 -5.47 -59.52 41.85
CA VAL A 788 -4.14 -60.13 41.98
C VAL A 788 -3.62 -60.02 43.41
N ALA A 789 -3.61 -58.81 43.99
CA ALA A 789 -3.11 -58.60 45.36
C ALA A 789 -4.00 -59.23 46.45
N ALA A 790 -5.28 -59.47 46.15
CA ALA A 790 -6.23 -60.13 47.05
C ALA A 790 -6.36 -61.64 46.79
N GLU A 791 -5.58 -62.19 45.85
CA GLU A 791 -5.59 -63.60 45.45
C GLU A 791 -6.99 -64.15 45.11
N LEU A 792 -7.85 -63.32 44.50
CA LEU A 792 -9.21 -63.72 44.15
C LEU A 792 -9.24 -64.52 42.84
N ASP A 793 -10.18 -65.47 42.75
CA ASP A 793 -10.44 -66.22 41.53
C ASP A 793 -10.94 -65.29 40.41
N ALA A 794 -10.22 -65.23 39.29
CA ALA A 794 -10.57 -64.38 38.15
C ALA A 794 -11.86 -64.80 37.41
N ARG A 795 -12.57 -65.84 37.86
CA ARG A 795 -13.92 -66.21 37.41
C ARG A 795 -15.04 -65.39 38.08
N ILE A 796 -14.75 -64.60 39.11
CA ILE A 796 -15.73 -63.69 39.70
C ILE A 796 -16.23 -62.66 38.66
N PRO A 797 -17.44 -62.12 38.81
CA PRO A 797 -17.96 -61.09 37.90
C PRO A 797 -17.27 -59.74 38.11
N VAL A 798 -17.15 -58.95 37.04
CA VAL A 798 -16.57 -57.59 37.05
C VAL A 798 -17.26 -56.65 38.03
N SER A 799 -18.56 -56.85 38.29
CA SER A 799 -19.33 -56.09 39.28
C SER A 799 -18.75 -56.14 40.70
N ARG A 800 -17.95 -57.15 41.05
CA ARG A 800 -17.28 -57.22 42.36
C ARG A 800 -15.99 -56.42 42.46
N ILE A 801 -15.43 -56.01 41.34
CA ILE A 801 -14.13 -55.32 41.30
C ILE A 801 -14.19 -53.94 40.66
N MET A 802 -15.26 -53.60 39.95
CA MET A 802 -15.42 -52.31 39.30
C MET A 802 -15.44 -51.14 40.30
N SER A 803 -15.03 -49.98 39.83
CA SER A 803 -15.27 -48.71 40.49
C SER A 803 -16.61 -48.15 40.00
N ALA A 804 -17.50 -47.84 40.95
CA ALA A 804 -18.85 -47.34 40.67
C ALA A 804 -19.29 -46.34 41.77
N PRO A 805 -20.06 -45.28 41.43
CA PRO A 805 -20.45 -44.90 40.07
C PRO A 805 -19.24 -44.45 39.25
N VAL A 806 -19.26 -44.71 37.93
CA VAL A 806 -18.21 -44.22 37.03
C VAL A 806 -18.38 -42.72 36.80
N ILE A 807 -17.27 -42.00 36.75
CA ILE A 807 -17.27 -40.57 36.45
C ILE A 807 -17.42 -40.40 34.94
N THR A 808 -18.43 -39.61 34.54
CA THR A 808 -18.78 -39.37 33.14
C THR A 808 -18.59 -37.91 32.73
N ILE A 809 -18.37 -37.68 31.43
CA ILE A 809 -18.32 -36.36 30.82
C ILE A 809 -19.11 -36.34 29.51
N SER A 810 -19.71 -35.19 29.18
CA SER A 810 -20.41 -35.00 27.90
C SER A 810 -19.42 -35.03 26.74
N GLU A 811 -19.82 -35.65 25.62
CA GLU A 811 -19.04 -35.62 24.38
C GLU A 811 -18.85 -34.21 23.80
N THR A 812 -19.71 -33.26 24.19
CA THR A 812 -19.66 -31.85 23.75
C THR A 812 -18.87 -30.94 24.69
N SER A 813 -18.42 -31.45 25.84
CA SER A 813 -17.60 -30.68 26.80
C SER A 813 -16.22 -30.40 26.21
N PRO A 814 -15.59 -29.27 26.56
CA PRO A 814 -14.18 -29.01 26.25
C PRO A 814 -13.22 -30.01 26.93
N VAL A 815 -12.10 -30.33 26.29
CA VAL A 815 -11.08 -31.24 26.82
C VAL A 815 -10.47 -30.73 28.14
N PHE A 816 -10.39 -29.42 28.37
CA PHE A 816 -9.93 -28.90 29.67
C PHE A 816 -10.85 -29.32 30.82
N GLU A 817 -12.16 -29.42 30.59
CA GLU A 817 -13.10 -29.91 31.61
C GLU A 817 -12.82 -31.37 31.95
N ALA A 818 -12.50 -32.20 30.94
CA ALA A 818 -12.08 -33.58 31.15
C ALA A 818 -10.84 -33.64 32.07
N PHE A 819 -9.82 -32.83 31.78
CA PHE A 819 -8.62 -32.74 32.60
C PHE A 819 -8.92 -32.30 34.05
N LEU A 820 -9.85 -31.36 34.23
CA LEU A 820 -10.26 -30.91 35.56
C LEU A 820 -11.02 -31.98 36.33
N LEU A 821 -11.92 -32.71 35.67
CA LEU A 821 -12.71 -33.78 36.27
C LEU A 821 -11.80 -34.93 36.73
N GLU A 822 -10.87 -35.36 35.88
CA GLU A 822 -9.86 -36.39 36.19
C GLU A 822 -9.10 -36.03 37.48
N ARG A 823 -8.61 -34.79 37.56
CA ARG A 823 -7.81 -34.32 38.69
C ARG A 823 -8.61 -34.08 39.97
N ASN A 824 -9.87 -33.64 39.87
CA ASN A 824 -10.72 -33.43 41.02
C ASN A 824 -11.21 -34.75 41.63
N HIS A 825 -11.42 -35.78 40.81
CA HIS A 825 -11.85 -37.10 41.26
C HIS A 825 -10.70 -38.10 41.47
N ASP A 826 -9.45 -37.70 41.19
CA ASP A 826 -8.25 -38.54 41.27
C ASP A 826 -8.41 -39.83 40.43
N VAL A 827 -8.86 -39.67 39.19
CA VAL A 827 -9.10 -40.76 38.22
C VAL A 827 -8.32 -40.53 36.93
N ASP A 828 -7.83 -41.62 36.34
CA ASP A 828 -7.07 -41.59 35.08
C ASP A 828 -7.93 -41.74 33.82
N HIS A 829 -9.23 -42.00 33.96
CA HIS A 829 -10.13 -42.29 32.85
C HIS A 829 -11.50 -41.68 33.11
N LEU A 830 -12.06 -41.01 32.11
CA LEU A 830 -13.44 -40.54 32.11
C LEU A 830 -14.24 -41.23 31.02
N VAL A 831 -15.46 -41.65 31.38
CA VAL A 831 -16.40 -42.22 30.42
C VAL A 831 -17.15 -41.10 29.71
N VAL A 832 -17.17 -41.13 28.39
CA VAL A 832 -17.85 -40.12 27.57
C VAL A 832 -19.26 -40.60 27.25
N THR A 833 -20.24 -39.72 27.46
CA THR A 833 -21.66 -39.98 27.20
C THR A 833 -22.28 -38.96 26.24
N ASP A 834 -23.28 -39.39 25.49
CA ASP A 834 -24.14 -38.49 24.73
C ASP A 834 -25.17 -37.77 25.62
N SER A 835 -25.99 -36.93 24.99
CA SER A 835 -27.10 -36.22 25.65
C SER A 835 -28.18 -37.13 26.26
N ALA A 836 -28.25 -38.40 25.86
CA ALA A 836 -29.18 -39.39 26.41
C ALA A 836 -28.57 -40.20 27.57
N GLY A 837 -27.30 -39.94 27.93
CA GLY A 837 -26.58 -40.65 28.99
C GLY A 837 -26.04 -42.02 28.55
N VAL A 838 -25.98 -42.28 27.24
CA VAL A 838 -25.47 -43.54 26.68
C VAL A 838 -23.96 -43.42 26.45
N LEU A 839 -23.23 -44.51 26.66
CA LEU A 839 -21.79 -44.60 26.42
C LEU A 839 -21.43 -44.33 24.95
N THR A 840 -20.61 -43.32 24.69
CA THR A 840 -20.06 -43.01 23.36
C THR A 840 -18.56 -43.21 23.25
N GLY A 841 -17.80 -43.06 24.35
CA GLY A 841 -16.35 -43.21 24.32
C GLY A 841 -15.69 -43.18 25.69
N ILE A 842 -14.36 -43.12 25.69
CA ILE A 842 -13.53 -42.96 26.89
C ILE A 842 -12.38 -42.01 26.58
N ILE A 843 -12.08 -41.09 27.50
CA ILE A 843 -10.96 -40.15 27.38
C ILE A 843 -10.00 -40.29 28.55
N ARG A 844 -8.71 -40.07 28.28
CA ARG A 844 -7.61 -40.06 29.24
C ARG A 844 -6.63 -38.94 28.92
N SER A 845 -6.36 -38.04 29.86
CA SER A 845 -5.38 -36.96 29.65
C SER A 845 -3.96 -37.37 30.08
N ASN A 846 -3.22 -38.07 29.21
CA ASN A 846 -1.77 -38.18 29.33
C ASN A 846 -1.13 -36.99 28.59
N ARG A 847 -0.83 -35.90 29.30
CA ARG A 847 0.19 -34.91 28.93
C ARG A 847 0.51 -34.05 30.14
N THR A 848 1.71 -34.23 30.69
CA THR A 848 2.20 -33.47 31.85
C THR A 848 2.40 -32.00 31.47
N VAL A 849 1.33 -31.19 31.53
CA VAL A 849 1.43 -29.74 31.43
C VAL A 849 1.82 -29.23 32.83
N ARG A 850 3.05 -28.71 32.97
CA ARG A 850 3.40 -27.91 34.17
C ARG A 850 2.63 -26.60 34.04
N LEU A 851 1.64 -26.41 34.90
CA LEU A 851 0.80 -25.22 34.91
C LEU A 851 1.40 -24.21 35.88
N ASP A 852 1.89 -23.08 35.37
CA ASP A 852 2.22 -21.89 36.16
C ASP A 852 0.92 -21.17 36.59
N GLU A 853 1.02 -20.32 37.62
CA GLU A 853 -0.12 -19.61 38.25
C GLU A 853 -0.96 -18.75 37.28
N TYR A 854 -0.39 -18.37 36.14
CA TYR A 854 -1.03 -17.57 35.09
C TYR A 854 -1.38 -18.39 33.83
N SER A 855 -1.49 -19.71 33.93
CA SER A 855 -1.94 -20.54 32.81
C SER A 855 -3.46 -20.41 32.58
N PRO A 856 -3.95 -20.32 31.33
CA PRO A 856 -5.39 -20.30 31.02
C PRO A 856 -6.18 -21.43 31.70
N VAL A 857 -5.58 -22.61 31.85
CA VAL A 857 -6.22 -23.77 32.52
C VAL A 857 -6.49 -23.51 34.00
N VAL A 858 -5.54 -22.88 34.69
CA VAL A 858 -5.69 -22.54 36.11
C VAL A 858 -6.79 -21.49 36.25
N LEU A 859 -6.82 -20.50 35.36
CA LEU A 859 -7.82 -19.45 35.39
C LEU A 859 -9.24 -20.00 35.13
N LEU A 860 -9.41 -20.85 34.11
CA LEU A 860 -10.68 -21.53 33.83
C LEU A 860 -11.14 -22.41 35.01
N LYS A 861 -10.20 -23.07 35.71
CA LYS A 861 -10.52 -23.82 36.93
C LYS A 861 -11.04 -22.92 38.04
N LEU A 862 -10.39 -21.78 38.28
CA LEU A 862 -10.80 -20.84 39.32
C LEU A 862 -12.21 -20.31 39.02
N ILE A 863 -12.47 -19.95 37.75
CA ILE A 863 -13.78 -19.49 37.28
C ILE A 863 -14.87 -20.55 37.50
N ALA A 864 -14.61 -21.79 37.07
CA ALA A 864 -15.59 -22.87 37.20
C ALA A 864 -15.97 -23.17 38.68
N ASN A 865 -15.05 -22.93 39.62
CA ASN A 865 -15.27 -23.17 41.06
C ASN A 865 -15.59 -21.90 41.86
N ALA A 866 -15.71 -20.74 41.22
CA ALA A 866 -16.03 -19.48 41.88
C ALA A 866 -17.39 -19.58 42.60
N ALA A 867 -17.45 -19.20 43.87
CA ALA A 867 -18.67 -19.30 44.67
C ALA A 867 -19.50 -18.00 44.61
N SER A 868 -18.89 -16.91 44.16
CA SER A 868 -19.48 -15.58 44.09
C SER A 868 -19.05 -14.82 42.85
N VAL A 869 -19.75 -13.71 42.56
CA VAL A 869 -19.38 -12.78 41.49
C VAL A 869 -18.05 -12.06 41.80
N ASP A 870 -17.74 -11.83 43.08
CA ASP A 870 -16.46 -11.23 43.50
C ASP A 870 -15.28 -12.16 43.20
N ASP A 871 -15.41 -13.46 43.43
CA ASP A 871 -14.37 -14.45 43.03
C ASP A 871 -14.13 -14.44 41.50
N LEU A 872 -15.18 -14.15 40.71
CA LEU A 872 -15.08 -14.02 39.26
C LEU A 872 -14.39 -12.71 38.85
N ALA A 873 -14.62 -11.61 39.58
CA ALA A 873 -13.90 -10.35 39.40
C ALA A 873 -12.39 -10.54 39.62
N ASP A 874 -12.00 -11.24 40.70
CA ASP A 874 -10.60 -11.60 40.99
C ASP A 874 -9.96 -12.44 39.89
N CYS A 875 -10.75 -13.28 39.22
CA CYS A 875 -10.29 -14.04 38.06
C CYS A 875 -10.13 -13.14 36.83
N HIS A 876 -11.11 -12.28 36.55
CA HIS A 876 -11.07 -11.36 35.43
C HIS A 876 -9.88 -10.38 35.50
N GLU A 877 -9.49 -9.91 36.70
CA GLU A 877 -8.29 -9.07 36.89
C GLU A 877 -6.99 -9.74 36.42
N LYS A 878 -6.94 -11.08 36.35
CA LYS A 878 -5.77 -11.82 35.88
C LYS A 878 -5.70 -11.93 34.36
N LEU A 879 -6.82 -11.70 33.66
CA LEU A 879 -6.91 -11.82 32.20
C LEU A 879 -5.98 -10.85 31.46
N PRO A 880 -5.89 -9.55 31.79
CA PRO A 880 -4.93 -8.63 31.16
C PRO A 880 -3.46 -9.08 31.26
N VAL A 881 -3.07 -9.68 32.39
CA VAL A 881 -1.70 -10.18 32.60
C VAL A 881 -1.41 -11.37 31.70
N LEU A 882 -2.35 -12.32 31.63
CA LEU A 882 -2.29 -13.47 30.74
C LEU A 882 -2.20 -13.03 29.28
N VAL A 883 -3.11 -12.17 28.82
CA VAL A 883 -3.11 -11.64 27.45
C VAL A 883 -1.83 -10.86 27.16
N GLY A 884 -1.35 -10.04 28.10
CA GLY A 884 -0.10 -9.31 27.98
C GLY A 884 1.10 -10.21 27.77
N SER A 885 1.14 -11.37 28.43
CA SER A 885 2.20 -12.38 28.23
C SER A 885 2.15 -13.02 26.83
N LEU A 886 0.95 -13.28 26.30
CA LEU A 886 0.76 -13.83 24.97
C LEU A 886 1.16 -12.81 23.89
N VAL A 887 0.76 -11.54 24.06
CA VAL A 887 1.17 -10.43 23.18
C VAL A 887 2.69 -10.28 23.16
N ASP A 888 3.34 -10.27 24.34
CA ASP A 888 4.80 -10.14 24.45
C ASP A 888 5.54 -11.33 23.85
N SER A 889 4.95 -12.53 23.90
CA SER A 889 5.51 -13.74 23.28
C SER A 889 5.40 -13.69 21.75
N GLY A 890 4.51 -12.87 21.18
CA GLY A 890 4.28 -12.79 19.74
C GLY A 890 3.28 -13.81 19.22
N ALA A 891 2.39 -14.31 20.08
CA ALA A 891 1.29 -15.19 19.70
C ALA A 891 0.43 -14.55 18.58
N SER A 892 -0.21 -15.38 17.74
CA SER A 892 -1.15 -14.88 16.74
C SER A 892 -2.38 -14.25 17.40
N SER A 893 -3.02 -13.30 16.72
CA SER A 893 -4.22 -12.66 17.27
C SER A 893 -5.34 -13.67 17.49
N GLU A 894 -5.52 -14.62 16.59
CA GLU A 894 -6.45 -15.75 16.72
C GLU A 894 -6.30 -16.49 18.07
N ASN A 895 -5.08 -16.86 18.44
CA ASN A 895 -4.82 -17.54 19.71
C ASN A 895 -5.10 -16.65 20.93
N ILE A 896 -4.79 -15.36 20.84
CA ILE A 896 -5.08 -14.40 21.90
C ILE A 896 -6.60 -14.23 22.06
N CYS A 897 -7.33 -14.16 20.94
CA CYS A 897 -8.79 -14.10 20.91
C CYS A 897 -9.41 -15.35 21.54
N HIS A 898 -8.98 -16.56 21.14
CA HIS A 898 -9.49 -17.81 21.72
C HIS A 898 -9.30 -17.88 23.23
N VAL A 899 -8.13 -17.49 23.75
CA VAL A 899 -7.89 -17.46 25.20
C VAL A 899 -8.79 -16.42 25.89
N THR A 900 -8.90 -15.22 25.31
CA THR A 900 -9.73 -14.14 25.85
C THR A 900 -11.20 -14.56 25.90
N THR A 901 -11.72 -15.12 24.82
CA THR A 901 -13.11 -15.59 24.72
C THR A 901 -13.36 -16.81 25.61
N ALA A 902 -12.46 -17.78 25.69
CA ALA A 902 -12.65 -18.92 26.59
C ALA A 902 -12.81 -18.49 28.05
N VAL A 903 -12.03 -17.49 28.49
CA VAL A 903 -12.14 -16.92 29.84
C VAL A 903 -13.46 -16.16 30.01
N SER A 904 -13.82 -15.28 29.06
CA SER A 904 -15.09 -14.54 29.09
C SER A 904 -16.31 -15.46 29.09
N ASP A 905 -16.35 -16.47 28.21
CA ASP A 905 -17.42 -17.45 28.12
C ASP A 905 -17.56 -18.23 29.44
N ALA A 906 -16.45 -18.67 30.03
CA ALA A 906 -16.47 -19.39 31.31
C ALA A 906 -17.01 -18.50 32.44
N ILE A 907 -16.64 -17.21 32.46
CA ILE A 907 -17.19 -16.24 33.42
C ILE A 907 -18.69 -16.09 33.20
N ALA A 908 -19.13 -15.83 31.96
CA ALA A 908 -20.54 -15.67 31.63
C ALA A 908 -21.37 -16.90 32.01
N GLN A 909 -20.88 -18.10 31.67
CA GLN A 909 -21.51 -19.36 32.07
C GLN A 909 -21.61 -19.48 33.60
N ARG A 910 -20.55 -19.15 34.34
CA ARG A 910 -20.59 -19.23 35.81
C ARG A 910 -21.54 -18.20 36.41
N VAL A 911 -21.58 -16.97 35.90
CA VAL A 911 -22.55 -15.94 36.31
C VAL A 911 -23.99 -16.43 36.06
N ILE A 912 -24.26 -17.06 34.91
CA ILE A 912 -25.58 -17.62 34.58
C ILE A 912 -25.96 -18.74 35.57
N VAL A 913 -25.01 -19.61 35.92
CA VAL A 913 -25.24 -20.66 36.93
C VAL A 913 -25.56 -20.04 38.30
N LEU A 914 -24.77 -19.08 38.78
CA LEU A 914 -25.02 -18.39 40.05
C LEU A 914 -26.38 -17.66 40.07
N ALA A 915 -26.74 -16.99 38.97
CA ALA A 915 -28.03 -16.32 38.84
C ALA A 915 -29.21 -17.30 38.80
N THR A 916 -29.03 -18.48 38.19
CA THR A 916 -30.05 -19.54 38.16
C THR A 916 -30.17 -20.22 39.52
N GLU A 917 -29.08 -20.40 40.26
CA GLU A 917 -29.10 -20.87 41.66
C GLU A 917 -29.88 -19.91 42.57
N GLU A 918 -29.79 -18.59 42.34
CA GLU A 918 -30.56 -17.57 43.06
C GLU A 918 -32.05 -17.56 42.68
N LEU A 919 -32.37 -17.66 41.38
CA LEU A 919 -33.76 -17.56 40.88
C LEU A 919 -34.56 -18.86 40.96
N GLY A 920 -33.89 -20.01 41.06
CA GLY A 920 -34.51 -21.33 40.92
C GLY A 920 -34.43 -21.86 39.48
N PRO A 921 -34.94 -23.08 39.20
CA PRO A 921 -34.80 -23.69 37.89
C PRO A 921 -35.59 -22.95 36.80
N PRO A 922 -35.08 -22.89 35.56
CA PRO A 922 -35.75 -22.19 34.46
C PRO A 922 -37.09 -22.86 34.09
N PRO A 923 -38.16 -22.08 33.85
CA PRO A 923 -39.50 -22.61 33.58
C PRO A 923 -39.65 -23.21 32.16
N ALA A 924 -38.71 -22.92 31.26
CA ALA A 924 -38.70 -23.37 29.88
C ALA A 924 -37.26 -23.58 29.36
N PRO A 925 -37.06 -24.36 28.29
CA PRO A 925 -35.78 -24.37 27.57
C PRO A 925 -35.42 -22.96 27.10
N PHE A 926 -34.16 -22.58 27.29
CA PHE A 926 -33.64 -21.29 26.87
C PHE A 926 -32.20 -21.42 26.40
N ALA A 927 -31.76 -20.46 25.59
CA ALA A 927 -30.38 -20.25 25.19
C ALA A 927 -30.00 -18.81 25.55
N PHE A 928 -28.94 -18.67 26.34
CA PHE A 928 -28.22 -17.41 26.48
C PHE A 928 -27.23 -17.31 25.33
N VAL A 929 -27.31 -16.23 24.56
CA VAL A 929 -26.53 -16.05 23.34
C VAL A 929 -25.64 -14.83 23.45
N ALA A 930 -24.39 -14.99 23.03
CA ALA A 930 -23.49 -13.90 22.72
C ALA A 930 -23.91 -13.24 21.41
N LEU A 931 -23.60 -11.97 21.27
CA LEU A 931 -23.77 -11.20 20.04
C LEU A 931 -22.46 -10.51 19.64
N GLY A 932 -22.38 -10.03 18.41
CA GLY A 932 -21.28 -9.17 17.98
C GLY A 932 -19.89 -9.80 18.17
N SER A 933 -18.95 -9.06 18.78
CA SER A 933 -17.55 -9.52 18.88
C SER A 933 -17.35 -10.73 19.80
N GLU A 934 -18.23 -10.95 20.78
CA GLU A 934 -18.23 -12.14 21.62
C GLU A 934 -18.74 -13.37 20.88
N ALA A 935 -19.76 -13.19 20.04
CA ALA A 935 -20.25 -14.26 19.17
C ALA A 935 -19.24 -14.66 18.09
N ARG A 936 -18.42 -13.72 17.62
CA ARG A 936 -17.32 -13.99 16.68
C ARG A 936 -16.08 -14.57 17.35
N GLU A 937 -16.02 -14.62 18.68
CA GLU A 937 -14.83 -15.03 19.43
C GLU A 937 -13.62 -14.12 19.15
N GLU A 938 -13.87 -12.81 19.06
CA GLU A 938 -12.90 -11.76 18.68
C GLU A 938 -12.82 -10.64 19.73
N GLN A 939 -13.18 -10.95 20.97
CA GLN A 939 -13.12 -10.00 22.09
C GLN A 939 -11.70 -9.62 22.42
N THR A 940 -11.52 -8.39 22.89
CA THR A 940 -10.23 -7.91 23.39
C THR A 940 -10.37 -7.48 24.85
N LEU A 941 -9.34 -6.85 25.42
CA LEU A 941 -9.35 -6.34 26.79
C LEU A 941 -10.30 -5.14 27.00
N VAL A 942 -10.92 -4.63 25.93
CA VAL A 942 -11.96 -3.61 25.94
C VAL A 942 -13.17 -4.22 25.24
N THR A 943 -14.05 -4.83 26.03
CA THR A 943 -15.28 -5.44 25.54
C THR A 943 -16.45 -5.04 26.43
N ASP A 944 -17.53 -4.64 25.78
CA ASP A 944 -18.85 -4.46 26.35
C ASP A 944 -19.60 -5.79 26.40
N GLN A 945 -20.75 -5.78 27.06
CA GLN A 945 -21.70 -6.89 27.10
C GLN A 945 -22.69 -6.82 25.93
N ASP A 946 -22.56 -7.74 24.97
CA ASP A 946 -23.50 -7.89 23.87
C ASP A 946 -24.15 -9.29 23.96
N ASN A 947 -25.34 -9.37 24.55
CA ASN A 947 -25.99 -10.65 24.82
C ASN A 947 -27.53 -10.61 24.72
N ALA A 948 -28.13 -11.79 24.57
CA ALA A 948 -29.56 -11.96 24.46
C ALA A 948 -30.03 -13.30 25.04
N ILE A 949 -31.34 -13.43 25.26
CA ILE A 949 -31.97 -14.70 25.65
C ILE A 949 -33.03 -15.09 24.61
N ILE A 950 -32.96 -16.35 24.18
CA ILE A 950 -33.96 -17.01 23.35
C ILE A 950 -34.60 -18.10 24.21
N TYR A 951 -35.92 -18.13 24.35
CA TYR A 951 -36.61 -19.18 25.09
C TYR A 951 -37.84 -19.72 24.35
N GLN A 952 -38.30 -20.90 24.74
CA GLN A 952 -39.50 -21.52 24.15
C GLN A 952 -40.46 -22.00 25.24
N PRO A 953 -41.58 -21.29 25.48
CA PRO A 953 -42.58 -21.69 26.47
C PRO A 953 -43.11 -23.10 26.18
N ARG A 954 -43.20 -23.95 27.21
CA ARG A 954 -43.84 -25.26 27.11
C ARG A 954 -45.36 -25.09 27.03
N GLY A 955 -45.87 -24.86 25.81
CA GLY A 955 -47.32 -24.69 25.58
C GLY A 955 -47.77 -24.21 24.19
N GLY A 956 -46.90 -24.14 23.18
CA GLY A 956 -47.23 -23.61 21.84
C GLY A 956 -46.85 -24.56 20.71
N GLY A 957 -47.32 -25.80 20.76
CA GLY A 957 -47.22 -26.71 19.62
C GLY A 957 -48.27 -26.34 18.57
N SER A 958 -47.81 -25.89 17.41
CA SER A 958 -48.59 -25.75 16.18
C SER A 958 -49.38 -27.03 15.90
N GLY A 959 -50.71 -26.91 15.92
CA GLY A 959 -51.66 -27.91 15.49
C GLY A 959 -52.84 -27.19 14.86
N CYS A 960 -52.70 -26.82 13.60
CA CYS A 960 -53.82 -26.46 12.75
C CYS A 960 -54.67 -27.72 12.51
N ASP A 961 -55.86 -27.77 13.12
CA ASP A 961 -57.08 -28.33 12.54
C ASP A 961 -58.29 -27.86 13.38
N ALA A 962 -59.18 -27.09 12.75
CA ALA A 962 -60.49 -26.64 13.25
C ALA A 962 -61.47 -27.84 13.37
N PRO A 963 -62.74 -27.75 13.86
CA PRO A 963 -63.57 -26.54 14.03
C PRO A 963 -64.51 -26.52 15.27
N GLY A 964 -65.19 -25.40 15.51
CA GLY A 964 -66.45 -25.41 16.27
C GLY A 964 -66.82 -24.12 17.02
N ASP A 965 -67.62 -23.30 16.33
CA ASP A 965 -68.82 -22.64 16.84
C ASP A 965 -68.80 -21.58 17.96
N ASN A 966 -69.31 -20.41 17.52
CA ASN A 966 -70.37 -19.62 18.14
C ASN A 966 -70.08 -18.76 19.39
N ALA A 967 -70.00 -17.45 19.07
CA ALA A 967 -70.99 -16.44 19.47
C ALA A 967 -70.87 -15.72 20.82
N HIS A 968 -71.08 -14.40 20.69
CA HIS A 968 -71.64 -13.44 21.63
C HIS A 968 -70.70 -12.61 22.52
N ALA A 969 -70.44 -11.40 22.01
CA ALA A 969 -70.71 -10.09 22.63
C ALA A 969 -70.99 -10.03 24.15
N GLY A 970 -70.30 -9.11 24.82
CA GLY A 970 -70.74 -8.53 26.09
C GLY A 970 -69.60 -7.93 26.90
N GLY A 971 -69.42 -6.62 26.83
CA GLY A 971 -68.52 -5.91 27.73
C GLY A 971 -69.06 -5.83 29.16
N GLY A 972 -68.15 -5.58 30.11
CA GLY A 972 -68.53 -5.05 31.43
C GLY A 972 -67.88 -5.74 32.63
N THR A 973 -66.65 -5.32 32.93
CA THR A 973 -66.10 -5.07 34.28
C THR A 973 -66.19 -6.15 35.36
N GLY A 974 -65.03 -6.73 35.67
CA GLY A 974 -64.49 -6.74 37.03
C GLY A 974 -64.67 -8.00 37.87
N ALA A 975 -63.54 -8.67 38.11
CA ALA A 975 -63.24 -9.67 39.15
C ALA A 975 -63.57 -11.15 38.85
N ALA A 976 -62.61 -11.81 38.20
CA ALA A 976 -62.24 -13.24 38.22
C ALA A 976 -60.98 -13.32 37.33
N ASP A 977 -60.01 -14.21 37.43
CA ASP A 977 -59.86 -15.49 38.08
C ASP A 977 -58.35 -15.83 37.97
N GLY A 978 -57.85 -16.75 38.79
CA GLY A 978 -56.42 -17.10 38.86
C GLY A 978 -55.87 -17.87 37.65
N SER A 979 -55.75 -17.22 36.49
CA SER A 979 -55.01 -17.72 35.31
C SER A 979 -54.00 -16.67 34.85
N GLY A 980 -52.92 -16.49 35.61
CA GLY A 980 -51.72 -15.83 35.09
C GLY A 980 -51.16 -16.70 33.96
N ASP A 981 -51.17 -16.17 32.74
CA ASP A 981 -50.80 -16.86 31.53
C ASP A 981 -49.36 -17.41 31.67
N ALA A 982 -49.16 -18.71 31.42
CA ALA A 982 -47.86 -19.38 31.62
C ALA A 982 -46.73 -18.72 30.80
N SER A 983 -47.09 -17.99 29.74
CA SER A 983 -46.19 -17.16 28.93
C SER A 983 -45.65 -15.93 29.69
N GLU A 984 -46.49 -15.22 30.45
CA GLU A 984 -46.08 -14.05 31.24
C GLU A 984 -45.12 -14.43 32.37
N VAL A 985 -45.37 -15.58 33.02
CA VAL A 985 -44.47 -16.12 34.05
C VAL A 985 -43.11 -16.48 33.47
N CYS A 986 -43.06 -17.09 32.28
CA CYS A 986 -41.80 -17.38 31.59
C CYS A 986 -41.04 -16.09 31.24
N ALA A 987 -41.72 -15.09 30.65
CA ALA A 987 -41.11 -13.83 30.26
C ALA A 987 -40.53 -13.07 31.47
N ALA A 988 -41.27 -13.00 32.58
CA ALA A 988 -40.80 -12.35 33.81
C ALA A 988 -39.56 -13.05 34.40
N TYR A 989 -39.54 -14.39 34.41
CA TYR A 989 -38.38 -15.16 34.87
C TYR A 989 -37.13 -14.85 34.04
N PHE A 990 -37.21 -14.93 32.70
CA PHE A 990 -36.05 -14.73 31.85
C PHE A 990 -35.57 -13.29 31.83
N LEU A 991 -36.48 -12.32 31.90
CA LEU A 991 -36.09 -10.91 32.03
C LEU A 991 -35.30 -10.68 33.32
N ARG A 992 -35.74 -11.29 34.43
CA ARG A 992 -35.02 -11.22 35.70
C ARG A 992 -33.68 -11.94 35.66
N LEU A 993 -33.61 -13.09 35.00
CA LEU A 993 -32.34 -13.79 34.75
C LEU A 993 -31.37 -12.89 33.96
N GLY A 994 -31.85 -12.26 32.89
CA GLY A 994 -31.07 -11.29 32.11
C GLY A 994 -30.54 -10.13 32.94
N GLU A 995 -31.37 -9.55 33.82
CA GLU A 995 -30.95 -8.49 34.75
C GLU A 995 -29.84 -8.93 35.71
N LEU A 996 -29.96 -10.12 36.31
CA LEU A 996 -28.96 -10.65 37.24
C LEU A 996 -27.65 -10.96 36.53
N VAL A 997 -27.72 -11.57 35.34
CA VAL A 997 -26.53 -11.91 34.56
C VAL A 997 -25.80 -10.65 34.10
N CYS A 998 -26.50 -9.67 33.52
CA CYS A 998 -25.86 -8.42 33.08
C CYS A 998 -25.21 -7.65 34.24
N ARG A 999 -25.86 -7.64 35.42
CA ARG A 999 -25.29 -7.02 36.63
C ARG A 999 -24.09 -7.79 37.15
N GLY A 1000 -24.14 -9.11 37.14
CA GLY A 1000 -23.03 -9.96 37.56
C GLY A 1000 -21.80 -9.73 36.66
N LEU A 1001 -21.99 -9.69 35.34
CA LEU A 1001 -20.93 -9.38 34.39
C LEU A 1001 -20.38 -7.95 34.57
N GLU A 1002 -21.24 -6.97 34.85
CA GLU A 1002 -20.82 -5.59 35.16
C GLU A 1002 -19.93 -5.54 36.41
N GLN A 1003 -20.30 -6.26 37.46
CA GLN A 1003 -19.52 -6.37 38.69
C GLN A 1003 -18.17 -7.08 38.47
N VAL A 1004 -18.10 -8.06 37.56
CA VAL A 1004 -16.83 -8.72 37.20
C VAL A 1004 -15.87 -7.78 36.44
N GLY A 1005 -16.41 -6.78 35.74
CA GLY A 1005 -15.63 -5.79 34.99
C GLY A 1005 -15.96 -5.70 33.50
N TYR A 1006 -17.06 -6.31 33.05
CA TYR A 1006 -17.57 -6.15 31.69
C TYR A 1006 -18.62 -5.01 31.65
N PRO A 1007 -18.31 -3.82 31.12
CA PRO A 1007 -19.25 -2.69 31.11
C PRO A 1007 -20.53 -2.99 30.31
N LEU A 1008 -21.64 -2.37 30.73
CA LEU A 1008 -22.91 -2.41 30.00
C LEU A 1008 -22.75 -1.77 28.61
N CYS A 1009 -23.40 -2.34 27.61
CA CYS A 1009 -23.35 -1.84 26.24
C CYS A 1009 -24.17 -0.55 26.07
N GLU A 1010 -23.57 0.47 25.45
CA GLU A 1010 -24.24 1.74 25.11
C GLU A 1010 -25.32 1.56 24.03
N GLY A 1011 -25.22 0.51 23.21
CA GLY A 1011 -26.14 0.18 22.11
C GLY A 1011 -27.38 -0.64 22.51
N GLU A 1012 -27.57 -0.88 23.82
CA GLU A 1012 -28.75 -1.52 24.43
C GLU A 1012 -29.01 -3.00 24.06
N ALA A 1013 -28.12 -3.69 23.34
CA ALA A 1013 -28.26 -5.11 22.98
C ALA A 1013 -27.91 -6.07 24.13
N MET A 1014 -28.76 -6.11 25.16
CA MET A 1014 -28.53 -6.90 26.39
C MET A 1014 -29.74 -7.75 26.80
N ALA A 1015 -29.49 -8.91 27.39
CA ALA A 1015 -30.50 -9.86 27.87
C ALA A 1015 -31.44 -9.29 28.94
N ARG A 1016 -31.05 -8.20 29.61
CA ARG A 1016 -31.89 -7.45 30.56
C ARG A 1016 -32.99 -6.61 29.90
N ASP A 1017 -32.98 -6.50 28.57
CA ASP A 1017 -33.99 -5.77 27.80
C ASP A 1017 -35.01 -6.73 27.19
N ALA A 1018 -36.30 -6.44 27.36
CA ALA A 1018 -37.40 -7.22 26.78
C ALA A 1018 -37.40 -7.26 25.24
N ARG A 1019 -36.68 -6.35 24.56
CA ARG A 1019 -36.44 -6.41 23.11
C ARG A 1019 -35.56 -7.59 22.71
N TRP A 1020 -34.63 -7.99 23.57
CA TRP A 1020 -33.61 -9.02 23.30
C TRP A 1020 -33.77 -10.26 24.19
N ASN A 1021 -34.79 -10.27 25.02
CA ASN A 1021 -35.21 -11.38 25.85
C ASN A 1021 -36.57 -11.89 25.38
N ARG A 1022 -36.55 -12.79 24.40
CA ARG A 1022 -37.74 -13.10 23.59
C ARG A 1022 -37.89 -14.57 23.26
N THR A 1023 -39.10 -14.91 22.82
CA THR A 1023 -39.39 -16.25 22.34
C THR A 1023 -38.67 -16.52 21.01
N LEU A 1024 -38.41 -17.80 20.71
CA LEU A 1024 -37.85 -18.22 19.42
C LEU A 1024 -38.68 -17.70 18.23
N GLU A 1025 -40.01 -17.69 18.32
CA GLU A 1025 -40.90 -17.21 17.26
C GLU A 1025 -40.79 -15.69 17.04
N ASP A 1026 -40.63 -14.92 18.12
CA ASP A 1026 -40.41 -13.47 18.00
C ASP A 1026 -39.04 -13.18 17.37
N TRP A 1027 -38.01 -13.95 17.70
CA TRP A 1027 -36.70 -13.86 17.05
C TRP A 1027 -36.78 -14.15 15.55
N LYS A 1028 -37.46 -15.24 15.15
CA LYS A 1028 -37.69 -15.56 13.73
C LYS A 1028 -38.40 -14.40 13.01
N ARG A 1029 -39.40 -13.79 13.65
CA ARG A 1029 -40.12 -12.62 13.09
C ARG A 1029 -39.22 -11.40 12.93
N SER A 1030 -38.37 -11.09 13.92
CA SER A 1030 -37.41 -9.99 13.85
C SER A 1030 -36.44 -10.16 12.68
N PHE A 1031 -35.83 -11.34 12.54
CA PHE A 1031 -34.91 -11.62 11.42
C PHE A 1031 -35.63 -11.56 10.07
N THR A 1032 -36.85 -12.09 9.96
CA THR A 1032 -37.66 -11.92 8.74
C THR A 1032 -37.87 -10.44 8.42
N GLY A 1033 -38.24 -9.62 9.40
CA GLY A 1033 -38.41 -8.18 9.21
C GLY A 1033 -37.12 -7.50 8.73
N TRP A 1034 -35.98 -7.80 9.36
CA TRP A 1034 -34.69 -7.23 8.99
C TRP A 1034 -34.22 -7.61 7.57
N ILE A 1035 -34.60 -8.81 7.10
CA ILE A 1035 -34.22 -9.33 5.79
C ILE A 1035 -35.16 -8.82 4.69
N VAL A 1036 -36.46 -8.78 4.95
CA VAL A 1036 -37.49 -8.42 3.95
C VAL A 1036 -37.58 -6.90 3.75
N GLU A 1037 -37.51 -6.12 4.82
CA GLU A 1037 -37.59 -4.65 4.79
C GLU A 1037 -36.37 -4.01 5.47
N PRO A 1038 -35.18 -4.07 4.85
CA PRO A 1038 -33.95 -3.54 5.44
C PRO A 1038 -33.94 -2.00 5.42
N ASP A 1039 -34.38 -1.38 6.51
CA ASP A 1039 -34.16 0.04 6.79
C ASP A 1039 -32.77 0.28 7.46
N GLY A 1040 -32.44 1.54 7.76
CA GLY A 1040 -31.15 1.89 8.38
C GLY A 1040 -30.94 1.26 9.77
N THR A 1041 -32.02 1.07 10.54
CA THR A 1041 -31.99 0.47 11.88
C THR A 1041 -31.82 -1.05 11.78
N ALA A 1042 -32.55 -1.68 10.86
CA ALA A 1042 -32.44 -3.09 10.54
C ALA A 1042 -31.02 -3.45 10.09
N LEU A 1043 -30.39 -2.64 9.23
CA LEU A 1043 -29.01 -2.87 8.79
C LEU A 1043 -27.99 -2.71 9.92
N ALA A 1044 -28.25 -1.85 10.91
CA ALA A 1044 -27.42 -1.75 12.11
C ALA A 1044 -27.56 -3.02 12.97
N HIS A 1045 -28.80 -3.49 13.22
CA HIS A 1045 -29.08 -4.76 13.87
C HIS A 1045 -28.40 -5.93 13.15
N CYS A 1046 -28.40 -5.92 11.81
CA CYS A 1046 -27.76 -6.98 11.04
C CYS A 1046 -26.25 -7.11 11.32
N ASN A 1047 -25.56 -6.03 11.69
CA ASN A 1047 -24.12 -6.09 12.00
C ASN A 1047 -23.82 -6.72 13.37
N VAL A 1048 -24.83 -6.84 14.22
CA VAL A 1048 -24.72 -7.38 15.58
C VAL A 1048 -25.32 -8.79 15.63
N PHE A 1049 -26.57 -8.96 15.19
CA PHE A 1049 -27.33 -10.20 15.40
C PHE A 1049 -27.02 -11.32 14.40
N PHE A 1050 -26.44 -11.04 13.24
CA PHE A 1050 -25.92 -12.10 12.35
C PHE A 1050 -24.59 -12.69 12.85
N ASP A 1051 -24.03 -12.15 13.93
CA ASP A 1051 -23.02 -12.84 14.72
C ASP A 1051 -23.68 -13.23 16.03
N LEU A 1052 -24.24 -14.44 16.09
CA LEU A 1052 -24.97 -14.96 17.24
C LEU A 1052 -24.49 -16.37 17.55
N ARG A 1053 -24.05 -16.58 18.81
CA ARG A 1053 -23.47 -17.84 19.29
C ARG A 1053 -24.06 -18.21 20.66
N CYS A 1054 -24.45 -19.46 20.84
CA CYS A 1054 -24.97 -19.93 22.12
C CYS A 1054 -23.84 -20.15 23.13
N ILE A 1055 -23.86 -19.42 24.25
CA ILE A 1055 -22.91 -19.59 25.37
C ILE A 1055 -23.44 -20.64 26.36
N HIS A 1056 -24.72 -20.58 26.71
CA HIS A 1056 -25.32 -21.44 27.73
C HIS A 1056 -26.76 -21.82 27.35
N GLY A 1057 -27.19 -23.02 27.76
CA GLY A 1057 -28.56 -23.52 27.54
C GLY A 1057 -28.72 -24.37 26.28
N ASP A 1058 -29.93 -24.39 25.73
CA ASP A 1058 -30.35 -25.29 24.66
C ASP A 1058 -29.95 -24.76 23.27
N ARG A 1059 -28.87 -25.33 22.73
CA ARG A 1059 -28.33 -25.00 21.40
C ARG A 1059 -29.31 -25.29 20.25
N SER A 1060 -30.34 -26.13 20.45
CA SER A 1060 -31.32 -26.44 19.39
C SER A 1060 -32.13 -25.21 19.00
N LEU A 1061 -32.41 -24.29 19.94
CA LEU A 1061 -33.14 -23.04 19.68
C LEU A 1061 -32.38 -22.14 18.70
N VAL A 1062 -31.07 -22.01 18.89
CA VAL A 1062 -30.19 -21.22 17.99
C VAL A 1062 -30.08 -21.88 16.61
N ARG A 1063 -30.00 -23.21 16.57
CA ARG A 1063 -29.97 -23.96 15.31
C ARG A 1063 -31.27 -23.75 14.50
N GLU A 1064 -32.41 -23.83 15.16
CA GLU A 1064 -33.71 -23.61 14.54
C GLU A 1064 -33.88 -22.16 14.04
N LEU A 1065 -33.38 -21.19 14.80
CA LEU A 1065 -33.34 -19.79 14.36
C LEU A 1065 -32.49 -19.63 13.09
N TRP A 1066 -31.28 -20.18 13.07
CA TRP A 1066 -30.40 -20.09 11.89
C TRP A 1066 -30.99 -20.79 10.66
N GLN A 1067 -31.65 -21.93 10.82
CA GLN A 1067 -32.39 -22.59 9.72
C GLN A 1067 -33.53 -21.72 9.17
N HIS A 1068 -34.16 -20.91 10.01
CA HIS A 1068 -35.15 -19.92 9.57
C HIS A 1068 -34.48 -18.76 8.81
N VAL A 1069 -33.42 -18.18 9.36
CA VAL A 1069 -32.65 -17.09 8.74
C VAL A 1069 -32.16 -17.49 7.35
N ASP A 1070 -31.59 -18.69 7.21
CA ASP A 1070 -31.03 -19.18 5.95
C ASP A 1070 -32.10 -19.27 4.84
N ARG A 1071 -33.28 -19.83 5.18
CA ARG A 1071 -34.45 -19.85 4.27
C ARG A 1071 -34.92 -18.45 3.88
N GLN A 1072 -34.85 -17.48 4.78
CA GLN A 1072 -35.23 -16.09 4.48
C GLN A 1072 -34.23 -15.40 3.56
N LEU A 1073 -32.92 -15.66 3.74
CA LEU A 1073 -31.87 -15.13 2.87
C LEU A 1073 -31.98 -15.68 1.44
N GLU A 1074 -32.30 -16.97 1.27
CA GLU A 1074 -32.57 -17.57 -0.04
C GLU A 1074 -33.76 -16.90 -0.76
N GLN A 1075 -34.81 -16.57 -0.01
CA GLN A 1075 -36.04 -15.99 -0.56
C GLN A 1075 -35.90 -14.49 -0.90
N ASN A 1076 -34.93 -13.79 -0.30
CA ASN A 1076 -34.80 -12.33 -0.41
C ASN A 1076 -33.40 -11.89 -0.87
N PRO A 1077 -32.97 -12.24 -2.11
CA PRO A 1077 -31.62 -11.94 -2.58
C PRO A 1077 -31.29 -10.44 -2.66
N ALA A 1078 -32.30 -9.56 -2.72
CA ALA A 1078 -32.12 -8.11 -2.69
C ALA A 1078 -31.46 -7.62 -1.39
N PHE A 1079 -31.64 -8.35 -0.27
CA PHE A 1079 -31.03 -8.06 1.03
C PHE A 1079 -29.50 -7.90 0.93
N PHE A 1080 -28.84 -8.72 0.11
CA PHE A 1080 -27.39 -8.67 -0.03
C PHE A 1080 -26.89 -7.35 -0.65
N SER A 1081 -27.68 -6.71 -1.52
CA SER A 1081 -27.34 -5.39 -2.05
C SER A 1081 -27.45 -4.31 -0.97
N HIS A 1082 -28.42 -4.40 -0.05
CA HIS A 1082 -28.54 -3.49 1.10
C HIS A 1082 -27.39 -3.69 2.10
N MET A 1083 -27.02 -4.94 2.41
CA MET A 1083 -25.86 -5.25 3.24
C MET A 1083 -24.53 -4.80 2.61
N ALA A 1084 -24.40 -4.93 1.29
CA ALA A 1084 -23.25 -4.42 0.54
C ALA A 1084 -23.14 -2.89 0.63
N LEU A 1085 -24.26 -2.17 0.47
CA LEU A 1085 -24.31 -0.71 0.65
C LEU A 1085 -23.86 -0.32 2.06
N ASN A 1086 -24.40 -0.98 3.09
CA ASN A 1086 -24.00 -0.76 4.48
C ASN A 1086 -22.49 -0.98 4.69
N THR A 1087 -21.92 -2.04 4.11
CA THR A 1087 -20.47 -2.32 4.16
C THR A 1087 -19.63 -1.23 3.50
N LEU A 1088 -20.13 -0.63 2.41
CA LEU A 1088 -19.46 0.45 1.67
C LEU A 1088 -19.55 1.82 2.37
N HIS A 1089 -20.50 2.00 3.30
CA HIS A 1089 -20.59 3.23 4.10
C HIS A 1089 -19.42 3.41 5.07
N TYR A 1090 -18.88 2.32 5.60
CA TYR A 1090 -17.72 2.35 6.50
C TYR A 1090 -16.43 2.67 5.72
N LYS A 1091 -15.95 3.91 5.79
CA LYS A 1091 -14.72 4.31 5.09
C LYS A 1091 -13.49 3.97 5.94
N PRO A 1092 -12.45 3.32 5.37
CA PRO A 1092 -11.19 3.14 6.09
C PRO A 1092 -10.58 4.51 6.43
N PRO A 1093 -9.87 4.66 7.57
CA PRO A 1093 -9.24 5.91 7.98
C PRO A 1093 -7.98 6.21 7.16
N ILE A 1094 -8.11 6.28 5.83
CA ILE A 1094 -7.03 6.58 4.89
C ILE A 1094 -7.48 7.66 3.90
N GLY A 1095 -6.69 8.71 3.78
CA GLY A 1095 -6.95 9.83 2.88
C GLY A 1095 -6.49 9.56 1.45
N LEU A 1096 -6.83 10.48 0.54
CA LEU A 1096 -6.53 10.41 -0.91
C LEU A 1096 -5.03 10.26 -1.28
N PHE A 1097 -4.11 10.40 -0.32
CA PHE A 1097 -2.66 10.26 -0.50
C PHE A 1097 -2.02 9.21 0.43
N GLY A 1098 -2.81 8.25 0.94
CA GLY A 1098 -2.30 7.19 1.82
C GLY A 1098 -1.93 7.66 3.23
N GLN A 1099 -2.39 8.84 3.65
CA GLN A 1099 -2.23 9.32 5.02
C GLN A 1099 -3.33 8.74 5.92
N ILE A 1100 -2.99 8.38 7.16
CA ILE A 1100 -3.98 7.90 8.12
C ILE A 1100 -4.83 9.10 8.55
N VAL A 1101 -6.13 9.01 8.35
CA VAL A 1101 -7.10 10.04 8.77
C VAL A 1101 -7.28 9.89 10.28
N THR A 1102 -7.07 10.99 11.00
CA THR A 1102 -7.21 11.04 12.45
C THR A 1102 -8.29 12.04 12.84
N THR A 1103 -8.84 11.89 14.04
CA THR A 1103 -9.88 12.78 14.55
C THR A 1103 -9.33 14.19 14.76
N SER A 1104 -10.02 15.19 14.21
CA SER A 1104 -9.54 16.58 14.12
C SER A 1104 -9.68 17.39 15.42
N SER A 1105 -10.57 16.99 16.34
CA SER A 1105 -10.86 17.71 17.59
C SER A 1105 -11.59 16.82 18.62
N GLY A 1106 -11.45 17.13 19.92
CA GLY A 1106 -12.07 16.39 21.04
C GLY A 1106 -11.11 15.50 21.84
N GLU A 1107 -11.62 14.77 22.83
CA GLU A 1107 -10.90 13.67 23.50
C GLU A 1107 -10.58 12.59 22.44
N GLY A 1108 -9.33 12.49 22.01
CA GLY A 1108 -8.91 11.63 20.89
C GLY A 1108 -8.30 12.37 19.68
N ALA A 1109 -8.02 13.68 19.77
CA ALA A 1109 -7.35 14.42 18.71
C ALA A 1109 -6.03 13.76 18.26
N ASN A 1110 -5.81 13.64 16.95
CA ASN A 1110 -4.66 12.95 16.31
C ASN A 1110 -4.62 11.42 16.47
N THR A 1111 -5.71 10.78 16.88
CA THR A 1111 -5.81 9.31 16.90
C THR A 1111 -6.75 8.80 15.81
N PHE A 1112 -6.64 7.53 15.44
CA PHE A 1112 -7.65 6.83 14.63
C PHE A 1112 -8.23 5.66 15.43
N ASP A 1113 -9.51 5.38 15.20
CA ASP A 1113 -10.17 4.22 15.80
C ASP A 1113 -9.82 2.95 15.04
N ILE A 1114 -9.06 2.06 15.69
CA ILE A 1114 -8.69 0.77 15.10
C ILE A 1114 -9.86 -0.20 15.00
N LYS A 1115 -10.87 -0.11 15.89
CA LYS A 1115 -12.10 -0.91 15.82
C LYS A 1115 -12.86 -0.54 14.53
N GLY A 1116 -13.06 0.75 14.29
CA GLY A 1116 -13.66 1.28 13.06
C GLY A 1116 -12.90 0.89 11.79
N ALA A 1117 -11.56 0.84 11.84
CA ALA A 1117 -10.73 0.41 10.71
C ALA A 1117 -10.91 -1.07 10.33
N MET A 1118 -11.26 -1.93 11.29
CA MET A 1118 -11.43 -3.38 11.07
C MET A 1118 -12.83 -3.76 10.56
N LEU A 1119 -13.85 -2.94 10.87
CA LEU A 1119 -15.26 -3.21 10.51
C LEU A 1119 -15.49 -3.54 9.02
N PRO A 1120 -14.86 -2.88 8.04
CA PRO A 1120 -15.04 -3.24 6.63
C PRO A 1120 -14.62 -4.69 6.31
N ILE A 1121 -13.60 -5.23 6.99
CA ILE A 1121 -13.13 -6.61 6.79
C ILE A 1121 -14.13 -7.59 7.40
N VAL A 1122 -14.61 -7.31 8.62
CA VAL A 1122 -15.63 -8.12 9.30
C VAL A 1122 -16.92 -8.17 8.49
N ASN A 1123 -17.41 -7.01 8.05
CA ASN A 1123 -18.64 -6.90 7.25
C ASN A 1123 -18.49 -7.58 5.89
N PHE A 1124 -17.31 -7.50 5.26
CA PHE A 1124 -17.00 -8.25 4.05
C PHE A 1124 -17.09 -9.77 4.28
N ALA A 1125 -16.39 -10.29 5.30
CA ALA A 1125 -16.41 -11.72 5.61
C ALA A 1125 -17.84 -12.19 5.91
N ARG A 1126 -18.60 -11.43 6.71
CA ARG A 1126 -20.01 -11.72 7.05
C ARG A 1126 -20.89 -11.74 5.80
N LEU A 1127 -20.85 -10.69 4.97
CA LEU A 1127 -21.68 -10.58 3.76
C LEU A 1127 -21.48 -11.79 2.82
N TYR A 1128 -20.22 -12.17 2.59
CA TYR A 1128 -19.92 -13.28 1.70
C TYR A 1128 -20.23 -14.63 2.35
N ALA A 1129 -20.02 -14.77 3.66
CA ALA A 1129 -20.41 -15.98 4.40
C ALA A 1129 -21.93 -16.22 4.30
N LEU A 1130 -22.74 -15.20 4.58
CA LEU A 1130 -24.20 -15.28 4.48
C LEU A 1130 -24.67 -15.59 3.05
N ARG A 1131 -24.01 -15.02 2.02
CA ARG A 1131 -24.33 -15.32 0.61
C ARG A 1131 -24.04 -16.76 0.22
N ASN A 1132 -23.15 -17.44 0.94
CA ASN A 1132 -22.74 -18.83 0.66
C ASN A 1132 -23.25 -19.81 1.73
N HIS A 1133 -24.28 -19.43 2.51
CA HIS A 1133 -24.91 -20.29 3.52
C HIS A 1133 -23.94 -20.83 4.59
N LEU A 1134 -22.92 -20.04 4.91
CA LEU A 1134 -21.97 -20.34 5.98
C LEU A 1134 -22.53 -19.88 7.34
N SER A 1135 -22.45 -20.77 8.33
CA SER A 1135 -22.98 -20.57 9.69
C SER A 1135 -21.93 -20.07 10.69
N GLU A 1136 -20.67 -20.05 10.26
CA GLU A 1136 -19.51 -19.60 11.01
C GLU A 1136 -19.66 -18.11 11.33
N THR A 1137 -19.31 -17.72 12.57
CA THR A 1137 -19.37 -16.32 13.04
C THR A 1137 -17.99 -15.65 13.03
N ASN A 1138 -16.93 -16.38 13.38
CA ASN A 1138 -15.57 -15.88 13.45
C ASN A 1138 -15.06 -15.41 12.07
N THR A 1139 -14.38 -14.27 12.02
CA THR A 1139 -13.90 -13.67 10.75
C THR A 1139 -12.78 -14.49 10.13
N PHE A 1140 -11.88 -15.08 10.91
CA PHE A 1140 -10.83 -15.97 10.41
C PHE A 1140 -11.47 -17.19 9.74
N ASP A 1141 -12.37 -17.88 10.43
CA ASP A 1141 -13.08 -19.06 9.91
C ASP A 1141 -13.86 -18.72 8.64
N ARG A 1142 -14.60 -17.61 8.62
CA ARG A 1142 -15.33 -17.16 7.43
C ARG A 1142 -14.41 -16.97 6.23
N LEU A 1143 -13.25 -16.32 6.42
CA LEU A 1143 -12.30 -16.10 5.33
C LEU A 1143 -11.70 -17.43 4.82
N GLU A 1144 -11.40 -18.36 5.72
CA GLU A 1144 -10.90 -19.70 5.37
C GLU A 1144 -11.94 -20.52 4.59
N GLN A 1145 -13.19 -20.57 5.07
CA GLN A 1145 -14.26 -21.28 4.38
C GLN A 1145 -14.56 -20.67 3.01
N LEU A 1146 -14.59 -19.34 2.90
CA LEU A 1146 -14.78 -18.65 1.61
C LEU A 1146 -13.63 -18.93 0.63
N HIS A 1147 -12.41 -19.12 1.13
CA HIS A 1147 -11.29 -19.54 0.29
C HIS A 1147 -11.42 -21.01 -0.13
N ALA A 1148 -11.78 -21.91 0.78
CA ALA A 1148 -12.02 -23.32 0.49
C ALA A 1148 -13.14 -23.53 -0.56
N LEU A 1149 -14.17 -22.68 -0.53
CA LEU A 1149 -15.25 -22.65 -1.52
C LEU A 1149 -14.86 -22.00 -2.86
N GLY A 1150 -13.65 -21.44 -2.98
CA GLY A 1150 -13.16 -20.76 -4.19
C GLY A 1150 -13.75 -19.37 -4.43
N VAL A 1151 -14.49 -18.81 -3.45
CA VAL A 1151 -15.04 -17.45 -3.51
C VAL A 1151 -13.93 -16.40 -3.38
N LEU A 1152 -12.91 -16.70 -2.57
CA LEU A 1152 -11.69 -15.90 -2.44
C LEU A 1152 -10.49 -16.62 -3.08
N LYS A 1153 -9.82 -15.93 -4.00
CA LYS A 1153 -8.54 -16.37 -4.55
C LYS A 1153 -7.44 -16.30 -3.48
N GLU A 1154 -6.44 -17.19 -3.57
CA GLU A 1154 -5.30 -17.30 -2.64
C GLU A 1154 -4.70 -15.94 -2.23
N GLU A 1155 -4.40 -15.08 -3.21
CA GLU A 1155 -3.78 -13.77 -2.97
C GLU A 1155 -4.69 -12.84 -2.17
N SER A 1156 -5.99 -12.81 -2.50
CA SER A 1156 -6.98 -11.99 -1.78
C SER A 1156 -7.25 -12.54 -0.38
N PHE A 1157 -7.32 -13.86 -0.23
CA PHE A 1157 -7.48 -14.53 1.06
C PHE A 1157 -6.30 -14.20 1.99
N ARG A 1158 -5.05 -14.52 1.58
CA ARG A 1158 -3.86 -14.23 2.38
C ARG A 1158 -3.70 -12.76 2.71
N GLY A 1159 -3.97 -11.88 1.73
CA GLY A 1159 -3.87 -10.43 1.90
C GLY A 1159 -4.89 -9.88 2.91
N THR A 1160 -6.13 -10.35 2.89
CA THR A 1160 -7.18 -9.94 3.84
C THR A 1160 -6.95 -10.52 5.24
N LEU A 1161 -6.55 -11.80 5.32
CA LEU A 1161 -6.24 -12.47 6.58
C LEU A 1161 -5.08 -11.76 7.30
N GLN A 1162 -4.00 -11.47 6.58
CA GLN A 1162 -2.85 -10.75 7.12
C GLN A 1162 -3.22 -9.33 7.58
N ALA A 1163 -4.06 -8.64 6.82
CA ALA A 1163 -4.57 -7.31 7.17
C ALA A 1163 -5.34 -7.34 8.49
N TYR A 1164 -6.23 -8.33 8.65
CA TYR A 1164 -7.03 -8.50 9.85
C TYR A 1164 -6.18 -8.86 11.08
N ASP A 1165 -5.30 -9.86 10.96
CA ASP A 1165 -4.39 -10.29 12.04
C ASP A 1165 -3.49 -9.12 12.50
N TYR A 1166 -2.95 -8.33 11.56
CA TYR A 1166 -2.10 -7.19 11.90
C TYR A 1166 -2.85 -6.10 12.68
N LEU A 1167 -4.05 -5.72 12.25
CA LEU A 1167 -4.86 -4.72 12.98
C LEU A 1167 -5.26 -5.24 14.36
N MET A 1168 -5.63 -6.53 14.48
CA MET A 1168 -5.98 -7.12 15.77
C MET A 1168 -4.79 -7.16 16.73
N ARG A 1169 -3.59 -7.55 16.27
CA ARG A 1169 -2.37 -7.51 17.08
C ARG A 1169 -2.02 -6.08 17.52
N LEU A 1170 -2.15 -5.11 16.62
CA LEU A 1170 -1.92 -3.71 16.95
C LEU A 1170 -2.91 -3.24 18.03
N ARG A 1171 -4.17 -3.64 17.94
CA ARG A 1171 -5.21 -3.35 18.94
C ARG A 1171 -4.88 -3.95 20.30
N TYR A 1172 -4.51 -5.23 20.38
CA TYR A 1172 -4.10 -5.85 21.65
C TYR A 1172 -2.87 -5.19 22.25
N ARG A 1173 -1.83 -4.93 21.44
CA ARG A 1173 -0.61 -4.30 21.92
C ARG A 1173 -0.88 -2.90 22.48
N HIS A 1174 -1.73 -2.13 21.82
CA HIS A 1174 -2.16 -0.80 22.30
C HIS A 1174 -2.88 -0.90 23.65
N GLN A 1175 -3.85 -1.80 23.78
CA GLN A 1175 -4.61 -1.99 25.03
C GLN A 1175 -3.72 -2.47 26.18
N VAL A 1176 -2.87 -3.47 25.94
CA VAL A 1176 -1.89 -3.95 26.93
C VAL A 1176 -0.91 -2.84 27.33
N GLY A 1177 -0.47 -2.01 26.37
CA GLY A 1177 0.37 -0.86 26.64
C GLY A 1177 -0.27 0.14 27.59
N LEU A 1178 -1.54 0.51 27.34
CA LEU A 1178 -2.31 1.41 28.20
C LEU A 1178 -2.48 0.85 29.62
N ILE A 1179 -2.82 -0.43 29.75
CA ILE A 1179 -2.98 -1.10 31.05
C ILE A 1179 -1.67 -1.08 31.84
N ARG A 1180 -0.52 -1.35 31.18
CA ARG A 1180 0.81 -1.27 31.82
C ARG A 1180 1.18 0.15 32.26
N GLU A 1181 0.67 1.17 31.57
CA GLU A 1181 0.81 2.58 31.94
C GLU A 1181 -0.18 3.03 33.02
N GLY A 1182 -1.07 2.15 33.49
CA GLY A 1182 -2.13 2.49 34.44
C GLY A 1182 -3.24 3.36 33.85
N LYS A 1183 -3.44 3.32 32.54
CA LYS A 1183 -4.49 4.05 31.80
C LYS A 1183 -5.63 3.12 31.40
N GLU A 1184 -6.82 3.68 31.29
CA GLU A 1184 -7.99 2.98 30.75
C GLU A 1184 -7.74 2.51 29.31
N PRO A 1185 -7.88 1.19 29.02
CA PRO A 1185 -7.67 0.67 27.68
C PRO A 1185 -8.76 1.18 26.73
N ASN A 1186 -8.37 1.51 25.49
CA ASN A 1186 -9.29 2.01 24.47
C ASN A 1186 -8.87 1.53 23.06
N ASN A 1187 -9.60 1.96 22.02
CA ASN A 1187 -9.33 1.61 20.62
C ASN A 1187 -8.70 2.76 19.80
N LEU A 1188 -8.26 3.83 20.46
CA LEU A 1188 -7.77 5.05 19.82
C LEU A 1188 -6.24 5.03 19.72
N VAL A 1189 -5.71 4.77 18.52
CA VAL A 1189 -4.26 4.66 18.28
C VAL A 1189 -3.72 5.97 17.71
N ASP A 1190 -2.66 6.53 18.30
CA ASP A 1190 -1.93 7.67 17.74
C ASP A 1190 -0.93 7.19 16.67
N PRO A 1191 -1.08 7.57 15.38
CA PRO A 1191 -0.13 7.19 14.33
C PRO A 1191 1.31 7.65 14.58
N ARG A 1192 1.53 8.69 15.40
CA ARG A 1192 2.86 9.22 15.74
C ARG A 1192 3.61 8.33 16.73
N ALA A 1193 2.90 7.50 17.48
CA ALA A 1193 3.50 6.51 18.37
C ALA A 1193 4.01 5.27 17.62
N LEU A 1194 3.64 5.12 16.35
CA LEU A 1194 4.09 4.02 15.49
C LEU A 1194 5.46 4.33 14.89
N THR A 1195 6.31 3.30 14.79
CA THR A 1195 7.56 3.37 14.02
C THR A 1195 7.27 3.59 12.53
N GLN A 1196 8.27 4.02 11.74
CA GLN A 1196 8.09 4.19 10.29
C GLN A 1196 7.65 2.91 9.59
N ILE A 1197 8.15 1.75 10.03
CA ILE A 1197 7.79 0.43 9.48
C ILE A 1197 6.34 0.10 9.80
N GLU A 1198 5.93 0.28 11.06
CA GLU A 1198 4.55 0.02 11.50
C GLU A 1198 3.56 0.97 10.82
N SER A 1199 3.90 2.26 10.70
CA SER A 1199 3.09 3.25 9.99
C SER A 1199 2.95 2.87 8.51
N GLY A 1200 4.03 2.44 7.86
CA GLY A 1200 3.98 1.91 6.48
C GLY A 1200 3.08 0.67 6.36
N THR A 1201 3.14 -0.23 7.34
CA THR A 1201 2.35 -1.47 7.37
C THR A 1201 0.87 -1.19 7.62
N VAL A 1202 0.52 -0.28 8.53
CA VAL A 1202 -0.86 0.20 8.74
C VAL A 1202 -1.39 0.82 7.45
N LYS A 1203 -0.63 1.70 6.78
CA LYS A 1203 -1.05 2.33 5.53
C LYS A 1203 -1.33 1.32 4.42
N ASN A 1204 -0.44 0.33 4.25
CA ASN A 1204 -0.62 -0.76 3.29
C ASN A 1204 -1.88 -1.59 3.62
N THR A 1205 -2.05 -1.94 4.90
CA THR A 1205 -3.21 -2.67 5.42
C THR A 1205 -4.52 -1.93 5.14
N LEU A 1206 -4.58 -0.63 5.43
CA LEU A 1206 -5.75 0.21 5.17
C LEU A 1206 -6.03 0.37 3.66
N SER A 1207 -5.00 0.39 2.81
CA SER A 1207 -5.17 0.42 1.35
C SER A 1207 -5.77 -0.88 0.80
N ARG A 1208 -5.47 -2.03 1.42
CA ARG A 1208 -6.05 -3.33 1.04
C ARG A 1208 -7.57 -3.38 1.30
N ILE A 1209 -8.03 -2.73 2.36
CA ILE A 1209 -9.47 -2.60 2.66
C ILE A 1209 -10.22 -1.95 1.47
N HIS A 1210 -9.59 -1.00 0.78
CA HIS A 1210 -10.19 -0.39 -0.41
C HIS A 1210 -10.37 -1.40 -1.56
N ALA A 1211 -9.47 -2.36 -1.72
CA ALA A 1211 -9.61 -3.43 -2.72
C ALA A 1211 -10.77 -4.37 -2.38
N ILE A 1212 -10.96 -4.68 -1.09
CA ILE A 1212 -12.11 -5.46 -0.58
C ILE A 1212 -13.42 -4.72 -0.90
N GLN A 1213 -13.48 -3.42 -0.61
CA GLN A 1213 -14.67 -2.60 -0.90
C GLN A 1213 -14.96 -2.50 -2.41
N LYS A 1214 -13.93 -2.39 -3.26
CA LYS A 1214 -14.11 -2.46 -4.72
C LYS A 1214 -14.75 -3.77 -5.15
N LYS A 1215 -14.31 -4.90 -4.59
CA LYS A 1215 -14.91 -6.21 -4.85
C LYS A 1215 -16.38 -6.25 -4.43
N VAL A 1216 -16.72 -5.78 -3.21
CA VAL A 1216 -18.11 -5.66 -2.74
C VAL A 1216 -18.95 -4.82 -3.72
N SER A 1217 -18.43 -3.67 -4.16
CA SER A 1217 -19.15 -2.82 -5.11
C SER A 1217 -19.38 -3.53 -6.45
N TYR A 1218 -18.37 -4.22 -6.98
CA TYR A 1218 -18.47 -4.93 -8.25
C TYR A 1218 -19.47 -6.09 -8.19
N ASP A 1219 -19.38 -6.94 -7.16
CA ASP A 1219 -20.16 -8.18 -7.05
C ASP A 1219 -21.65 -7.96 -6.69
N PHE A 1220 -22.01 -6.79 -6.14
CA PHE A 1220 -23.36 -6.52 -5.62
C PHE A 1220 -24.04 -5.25 -6.16
N ARG A 1221 -23.32 -4.33 -6.83
CA ARG A 1221 -23.91 -3.11 -7.41
C ARG A 1221 -23.83 -3.03 -8.94
N GLY A 1222 -23.02 -3.87 -9.59
CA GLY A 1222 -22.71 -3.72 -11.02
C GLY A 1222 -21.86 -2.48 -11.28
N THR A 1223 -21.11 -2.47 -12.39
CA THR A 1223 -20.23 -1.35 -12.77
C THR A 1223 -21.03 -0.04 -12.89
N ALA A 1224 -20.72 0.94 -12.05
CA ALA A 1224 -20.97 2.35 -12.33
C ALA A 1224 -19.84 2.92 -13.17
#